data_AF-A0A8K0JCP7-F1
#
_entry.id   AF-A0A8K0JCP7-F1
#
_cell.length_a   1.000
_cell.length_b   1.000
_cell.length_c   1.000
_cell.angle_alpha   90.00
_cell.angle_beta   90.00
_cell.angle_gamma   90.00
#
_symmetry.space_group_name_H-M   'P 1'
#
loop_
_entity.id
_entity.type
_entity.pdbx_description
1 polymer ?
#
loop_
_entity_poly.entity_id
_entity_poly.type
_entity_poly.pdbx_seq_one_letter_code
_entity_poly.pdbx_strand_id
1 'polypeptide(L)'
;MTSHRQDGYNTAVEGFRDREYPMLQDAVYLDHSGSTPCARSLMDAFSREITHTLYGNPHSGSLSSQLSTSRIDDVRLRLLEFFNADPSEYDLVFVANATAGVKLVVEAMRALPHGYSYVYHQSCHTSLVGAREDAKQSLCVDDSDMEYFLGTDSLSLPIDAESAILFAYSAQSHMDGGRYPLSWSRDLKENSNGRSEPLYTLLDAASFGATSQLNLSSADFAADFTVLSLYKIFGFPDLGILVVRRSAASIFDSRRYFGGGTVDLVTCSRKEQWHSRKSQFLHERLEDGTLPFHSIMALDSAMTVHSDLFGSMDRVGQHTSYLAHRLFHGLQSLQHRNSSPVCVLYTQHPDSATPLGIGPVVSFNLKNSAGGWVSLGEVEKLAGLQKIHIRTGGLCSPGKVAAALKLEPWELKRNLSAGFRCGADNEIVGGKPTGVIRASLGAMSTESDVDRFLDFVREFFVEDCSAPLSLPRKTFPHSSVSSPIDMHVKSITVYPIKSCGGFAVPPGVRWAVRTEGLAWDREWCLIHPGSGEALSQKRYPKMALLRPVIDFDNGVLRVSYIGPVNGLGHPSEVEIPLSANPGLSAPRSKQMYSRVCGEEISAQAYVSSDVNSFFSKSLGVPCVLARFPAGGIGLCSRTVKARLQKHQHQQSETYRTLPGSFPDIPSPPDSDSDSAKQSGQRSILLSNESPILLVNRSSVDVVNEEIVRRGGAGVPDDSYRANVVIETAATSRERNGNSAWTEDTWNKIRIGQHEFQLLGSCRRCQMVCVDQMTGIRRQEPFSTLARTRRFDGKVYFGVHMRHEPGSGDLSLSSQSPALQVGDAVTVEAWLS
;
A
#
# COMPACT_ATOMS: atom_id res chain seq x y z
N MET A 1 7.48 0.56 -46.75
CA MET A 1 7.32 -0.91 -46.65
C MET A 1 6.57 -1.21 -45.37
N THR A 2 5.27 -1.40 -45.51
CA THR A 2 4.25 -1.63 -44.48
C THR A 2 3.88 -3.11 -44.49
N SER A 3 4.19 -3.89 -43.43
CA SER A 3 3.40 -5.06 -42.96
C SER A 3 4.19 -5.92 -41.96
N HIS A 4 4.22 -5.55 -40.67
CA HIS A 4 4.43 -6.48 -39.54
C HIS A 4 3.85 -5.86 -38.25
N ARG A 5 2.61 -5.37 -38.29
CA ARG A 5 1.85 -4.99 -37.09
C ARG A 5 0.74 -6.02 -36.88
N GLN A 6 0.68 -6.55 -35.66
CA GLN A 6 -0.49 -7.09 -34.95
C GLN A 6 -0.89 -8.54 -35.20
N ASP A 7 -0.22 -9.47 -34.53
CA ASP A 7 -0.84 -10.73 -34.12
C ASP A 7 -1.11 -10.66 -32.60
N GLY A 8 -2.31 -10.18 -32.22
CA GLY A 8 -2.83 -10.30 -30.85
C GLY A 8 -3.32 -9.02 -30.16
N TYR A 9 -2.84 -7.83 -30.53
CA TYR A 9 -3.26 -6.58 -29.88
C TYR A 9 -4.64 -6.09 -30.35
N ASN A 10 -5.59 -5.93 -29.42
CA ASN A 10 -6.90 -5.33 -29.71
C ASN A 10 -6.84 -3.79 -29.81
N THR A 11 -6.69 -3.26 -31.03
CA THR A 11 -6.66 -1.81 -31.32
C THR A 11 -7.97 -1.08 -31.04
N ALA A 12 -9.10 -1.78 -30.97
CA ALA A 12 -10.39 -1.15 -30.70
C ALA A 12 -10.44 -0.49 -29.32
N VAL A 13 -9.66 -1.02 -28.36
CA VAL A 13 -9.56 -0.51 -26.98
C VAL A 13 -9.18 0.96 -26.96
N GLU A 14 -8.23 1.38 -27.80
CA GLU A 14 -7.80 2.78 -27.92
C GLU A 14 -8.97 3.73 -28.28
N GLY A 15 -9.92 3.26 -29.09
CA GLY A 15 -11.03 4.08 -29.58
C GLY A 15 -12.14 4.31 -28.57
N PHE A 16 -12.32 3.44 -27.57
CA PHE A 16 -13.37 3.55 -26.57
C PHE A 16 -12.87 3.76 -25.15
N ARG A 17 -11.58 3.54 -24.86
CA ARG A 17 -11.04 3.57 -23.49
C ARG A 17 -11.40 4.84 -22.73
N ASP A 18 -11.16 6.02 -23.30
CA ASP A 18 -11.41 7.29 -22.60
C ASP A 18 -12.91 7.52 -22.31
N ARG A 19 -13.79 6.99 -23.17
CA ARG A 19 -15.24 7.09 -23.00
C ARG A 19 -15.77 6.12 -21.93
N GLU A 20 -15.29 4.88 -21.97
CA GLU A 20 -15.77 3.80 -21.09
C GLU A 20 -15.08 3.81 -19.73
N TYR A 21 -13.84 4.29 -19.64
CA TYR A 21 -12.99 4.31 -18.45
C TYR A 21 -12.39 5.69 -18.17
N PRO A 22 -13.22 6.75 -17.98
CA PRO A 22 -12.73 8.11 -17.77
C PRO A 22 -11.84 8.26 -16.53
N MET A 23 -11.96 7.36 -15.55
CA MET A 23 -11.08 7.34 -14.36
C MET A 23 -9.61 7.01 -14.68
N LEU A 24 -9.32 6.47 -15.88
CA LEU A 24 -7.97 6.09 -16.32
C LEU A 24 -7.28 7.14 -17.20
N GLN A 25 -7.92 8.29 -17.48
CA GLN A 25 -7.39 9.28 -18.43
C GLN A 25 -5.97 9.78 -18.07
N ASP A 26 -5.73 10.04 -16.78
CA ASP A 26 -4.45 10.51 -16.25
C ASP A 26 -3.73 9.46 -15.39
N ALA A 27 -4.15 8.19 -15.42
CA ALA A 27 -3.66 7.16 -14.50
C ALA A 27 -3.34 5.86 -15.23
N VAL A 28 -2.26 5.21 -14.82
CA VAL A 28 -1.90 3.88 -15.31
C VAL A 28 -2.32 2.86 -14.26
N TYR A 29 -3.21 1.95 -14.61
CA TYR A 29 -3.69 0.92 -13.69
C TYR A 29 -3.09 -0.44 -14.03
N LEU A 30 -2.24 -0.96 -13.13
CA LEU A 30 -1.53 -2.23 -13.27
C LEU A 30 -1.86 -3.20 -12.11
N ASP A 31 -3.04 -3.06 -11.47
CA ASP A 31 -3.53 -3.98 -10.43
C ASP A 31 -4.77 -4.78 -10.87
N HIS A 32 -4.90 -5.07 -12.18
CA HIS A 32 -6.01 -5.82 -12.76
C HIS A 32 -6.22 -7.22 -12.18
N SER A 33 -5.16 -7.91 -11.76
CA SER A 33 -5.33 -9.20 -11.10
C SER A 33 -6.08 -9.05 -9.77
N GLY A 34 -5.89 -7.93 -9.06
CA GLY A 34 -6.57 -7.60 -7.81
C GLY A 34 -8.06 -7.31 -8.04
N SER A 35 -8.35 -6.31 -8.87
CA SER A 35 -9.70 -5.94 -9.28
C SER A 35 -9.69 -5.26 -10.65
N THR A 36 -10.74 -5.41 -11.43
CA THR A 36 -10.86 -4.79 -12.74
C THR A 36 -11.69 -3.49 -12.64
N PRO A 37 -11.31 -2.39 -13.30
CA PRO A 37 -12.15 -1.20 -13.37
C PRO A 37 -13.48 -1.47 -14.07
N CYS A 38 -14.56 -0.91 -13.57
CA CYS A 38 -15.89 -1.06 -14.16
C CYS A 38 -16.09 -0.11 -15.36
N ALA A 39 -16.73 -0.60 -16.43
CA ALA A 39 -17.08 0.22 -17.59
C ALA A 39 -18.26 1.16 -17.28
N ARG A 40 -18.23 2.37 -17.83
CA ARG A 40 -19.33 3.34 -17.72
C ARG A 40 -20.64 2.80 -18.30
N SER A 41 -20.59 2.22 -19.50
CA SER A 41 -21.78 1.64 -20.17
C SER A 41 -22.48 0.56 -19.33
N LEU A 42 -21.73 -0.23 -18.58
CA LEU A 42 -22.27 -1.22 -17.64
C LEU A 42 -23.07 -0.55 -16.52
N MET A 43 -22.54 0.51 -15.92
CA MET A 43 -23.23 1.28 -14.87
C MET A 43 -24.49 1.96 -15.41
N ASP A 44 -24.41 2.54 -16.61
CA ASP A 44 -25.55 3.19 -17.26
C ASP A 44 -26.66 2.18 -17.61
N ALA A 45 -26.30 0.98 -18.09
CA ALA A 45 -27.24 -0.10 -18.38
C ALA A 45 -27.91 -0.61 -17.10
N PHE A 46 -27.12 -0.89 -16.05
CA PHE A 46 -27.65 -1.36 -14.77
C PHE A 46 -28.56 -0.33 -14.10
N SER A 47 -28.18 0.95 -14.13
CA SER A 47 -29.01 2.03 -13.58
C SER A 47 -30.36 2.12 -14.30
N ARG A 48 -30.39 1.96 -15.61
CA ARG A 48 -31.63 1.92 -16.40
C ARG A 48 -32.49 0.72 -16.02
N GLU A 49 -31.89 -0.46 -15.92
CA GLU A 49 -32.61 -1.69 -15.56
C GLU A 49 -33.29 -1.56 -14.19
N ILE A 50 -32.56 -1.11 -13.17
CA ILE A 50 -33.08 -1.07 -11.80
C ILE A 50 -34.08 0.05 -11.52
N THR A 51 -34.08 1.09 -12.35
CA THR A 51 -35.03 2.21 -12.23
C THR A 51 -36.33 1.96 -12.99
N HIS A 52 -36.30 1.12 -14.03
CA HIS A 52 -37.47 0.80 -14.83
C HIS A 52 -38.18 -0.50 -14.40
N THR A 53 -37.45 -1.48 -13.86
CA THR A 53 -37.99 -2.80 -13.52
C THR A 53 -38.19 -2.95 -12.01
N LEU A 54 -39.40 -3.30 -11.59
CA LEU A 54 -39.70 -3.57 -10.17
C LEU A 54 -39.32 -5.02 -9.81
N TYR A 55 -38.17 -5.16 -9.16
CA TYR A 55 -37.70 -6.43 -8.60
C TYR A 55 -38.14 -6.62 -7.15
N GLY A 56 -38.70 -7.80 -6.83
CA GLY A 56 -39.12 -8.18 -5.48
C GLY A 56 -38.15 -9.19 -4.83
N ASN A 57 -38.28 -9.40 -3.52
CA ASN A 57 -37.51 -10.44 -2.83
C ASN A 57 -37.95 -11.84 -3.33
N PRO A 58 -37.03 -12.71 -3.84
CA PRO A 58 -37.29 -13.98 -4.53
C PRO A 58 -37.94 -15.13 -3.71
N HIS A 59 -38.64 -14.82 -2.62
CA HIS A 59 -39.32 -15.83 -1.78
C HIS A 59 -40.82 -15.57 -1.58
N SER A 60 -41.39 -14.61 -2.32
CA SER A 60 -42.82 -14.31 -2.25
C SER A 60 -43.56 -14.74 -3.53
N GLY A 61 -44.88 -14.94 -3.44
CA GLY A 61 -45.73 -15.22 -4.59
C GLY A 61 -46.08 -14.00 -5.45
N SER A 62 -45.48 -12.83 -5.18
CA SER A 62 -45.75 -11.59 -5.93
C SER A 62 -45.14 -11.61 -7.32
N LEU A 63 -45.74 -10.89 -8.28
CA LEU A 63 -45.24 -10.81 -9.67
C LEU A 63 -43.79 -10.32 -9.73
N SER A 64 -43.44 -9.31 -8.95
CA SER A 64 -42.07 -8.78 -8.86
C SER A 64 -41.07 -9.80 -8.31
N SER A 65 -41.52 -10.69 -7.43
CA SER A 65 -40.67 -11.77 -6.87
C SER A 65 -40.48 -12.91 -7.86
N GLN A 66 -41.56 -13.32 -8.55
CA GLN A 66 -41.48 -14.32 -9.62
C GLN A 66 -40.56 -13.85 -10.75
N LEU A 67 -40.63 -12.56 -11.11
CA LEU A 67 -39.70 -11.95 -12.06
C LEU A 67 -38.25 -12.04 -11.57
N SER A 68 -37.97 -11.68 -10.31
CA SER A 68 -36.62 -11.82 -9.73
C SER A 68 -36.12 -13.27 -9.80
N THR A 69 -36.94 -14.25 -9.42
CA THR A 69 -36.57 -15.68 -9.48
C THR A 69 -36.25 -16.12 -10.91
N SER A 70 -37.15 -15.83 -11.86
CA SER A 70 -36.95 -16.18 -13.27
C SER A 70 -35.67 -15.55 -13.83
N ARG A 71 -35.41 -14.27 -13.51
CA ARG A 71 -34.23 -13.58 -14.02
C ARG A 71 -32.94 -14.09 -13.38
N ILE A 72 -32.97 -14.52 -12.12
CA ILE A 72 -31.81 -15.17 -11.48
C ILE A 72 -31.46 -16.46 -12.23
N ASP A 73 -32.47 -17.26 -12.61
CA ASP A 73 -32.27 -18.51 -13.33
C ASP A 73 -31.78 -18.28 -14.76
N ASP A 74 -32.32 -17.28 -15.48
CA ASP A 74 -31.82 -16.87 -16.80
C ASP A 74 -30.34 -16.46 -16.74
N VAL A 75 -29.96 -15.64 -15.76
CA VAL A 75 -28.57 -15.19 -15.58
C VAL A 75 -27.65 -16.37 -15.22
N ARG A 76 -28.12 -17.31 -14.41
CA ARG A 76 -27.38 -18.54 -14.09
C ARG A 76 -27.07 -19.36 -15.34
N LEU A 77 -28.05 -19.54 -16.22
CA LEU A 77 -27.88 -20.25 -17.50
C LEU A 77 -26.93 -19.51 -18.43
N ARG A 78 -27.11 -18.18 -18.61
CA ARG A 78 -26.19 -17.35 -19.41
C ARG A 78 -24.75 -17.43 -18.92
N LEU A 79 -24.55 -17.53 -17.60
CA LEU A 79 -23.22 -17.64 -17.01
C LEU A 79 -22.60 -19.03 -17.19
N LEU A 80 -23.39 -20.09 -17.12
CA LEU A 80 -22.97 -21.45 -17.49
C LEU A 80 -22.55 -21.50 -18.97
N GLU A 81 -23.36 -20.91 -19.86
CA GLU A 81 -23.04 -20.76 -21.29
C GLU A 81 -21.75 -19.96 -21.50
N PHE A 82 -21.53 -18.87 -20.76
CA PHE A 82 -20.29 -18.09 -20.82
C PHE A 82 -19.05 -18.94 -20.51
N PHE A 83 -19.16 -19.99 -19.68
CA PHE A 83 -18.07 -20.93 -19.38
C PHE A 83 -18.10 -22.23 -20.18
N ASN A 84 -19.01 -22.34 -21.17
CA ASN A 84 -19.30 -23.57 -21.90
C ASN A 84 -19.62 -24.77 -20.98
N ALA A 85 -20.28 -24.52 -19.85
CA ALA A 85 -20.65 -25.55 -18.88
C ALA A 85 -22.09 -26.03 -19.14
N ASP A 86 -22.27 -27.32 -19.42
CA ASP A 86 -23.60 -27.89 -19.65
C ASP A 86 -24.41 -27.96 -18.32
N PRO A 87 -25.62 -27.37 -18.24
CA PRO A 87 -26.43 -27.42 -17.02
C PRO A 87 -26.87 -28.83 -16.60
N SER A 88 -26.78 -29.82 -17.50
CA SER A 88 -27.02 -31.23 -17.19
C SER A 88 -25.85 -31.91 -16.47
N GLU A 89 -24.63 -31.35 -16.56
CA GLU A 89 -23.42 -31.86 -15.89
C GLU A 89 -22.98 -30.98 -14.71
N TYR A 90 -23.33 -29.70 -14.74
CA TYR A 90 -22.93 -28.71 -13.75
C TYR A 90 -24.12 -28.03 -13.08
N ASP A 91 -23.90 -27.59 -11.84
CA ASP A 91 -24.76 -26.63 -11.16
C ASP A 91 -23.92 -25.40 -10.76
N LEU A 92 -24.56 -24.23 -10.66
CA LEU A 92 -23.89 -22.96 -10.38
C LEU A 92 -24.52 -22.29 -9.16
N VAL A 93 -23.68 -22.09 -8.14
CA VAL A 93 -24.06 -21.47 -6.86
C VAL A 93 -23.50 -20.05 -6.82
N PHE A 94 -24.36 -19.06 -6.60
CA PHE A 94 -23.92 -17.69 -6.37
C PHE A 94 -23.33 -17.54 -4.96
N VAL A 95 -22.15 -16.94 -4.87
CA VAL A 95 -21.44 -16.69 -3.61
C VAL A 95 -20.91 -15.26 -3.57
N ALA A 96 -20.49 -14.77 -2.40
CA ALA A 96 -19.98 -13.40 -2.28
C ALA A 96 -18.69 -13.14 -3.08
N ASN A 97 -17.83 -14.15 -3.21
CA ASN A 97 -16.57 -14.14 -3.97
C ASN A 97 -15.97 -15.56 -3.99
N ALA A 98 -14.86 -15.76 -4.70
CA ALA A 98 -14.19 -17.07 -4.77
C ALA A 98 -13.84 -17.65 -3.38
N THR A 99 -13.43 -16.81 -2.41
CA THR A 99 -13.15 -17.24 -1.03
C THR A 99 -14.39 -17.81 -0.34
N ALA A 100 -15.56 -17.23 -0.58
CA ALA A 100 -16.82 -17.76 -0.05
C ALA A 100 -17.16 -19.13 -0.67
N GLY A 101 -16.89 -19.32 -1.97
CA GLY A 101 -17.00 -20.62 -2.64
C GLY A 101 -16.07 -21.67 -2.03
N VAL A 102 -14.79 -21.33 -1.80
CA VAL A 102 -13.83 -22.22 -1.13
C VAL A 102 -14.34 -22.62 0.26
N LYS A 103 -14.82 -21.65 1.05
CA LYS A 103 -15.37 -21.93 2.39
C LYS A 103 -16.55 -22.89 2.35
N LEU A 104 -17.42 -22.78 1.37
CA LEU A 104 -18.57 -23.68 1.21
C LEU A 104 -18.12 -25.12 0.93
N VAL A 105 -17.12 -25.31 0.07
CA VAL A 105 -16.52 -26.62 -0.19
C VAL A 105 -15.85 -27.16 1.07
N VAL A 106 -15.05 -26.35 1.76
CA VAL A 106 -14.39 -26.74 3.02
C VAL A 106 -15.40 -27.12 4.10
N GLU A 107 -16.52 -26.39 4.19
CA GLU A 107 -17.60 -26.72 5.13
C GLU A 107 -18.19 -28.11 4.86
N ALA A 108 -18.43 -28.44 3.58
CA ALA A 108 -18.92 -29.75 3.17
C ALA A 108 -17.89 -30.86 3.45
N MET A 109 -16.62 -30.64 3.08
CA MET A 109 -15.53 -31.60 3.31
C MET A 109 -15.30 -31.85 4.80
N ARG A 110 -15.35 -30.82 5.65
CA ARG A 110 -15.23 -30.93 7.11
C ARG A 110 -16.37 -31.75 7.71
N ALA A 111 -17.55 -31.72 7.10
CA ALA A 111 -18.73 -32.40 7.61
C ALA A 111 -18.78 -33.91 7.30
N LEU A 112 -17.91 -34.41 6.42
CA LEU A 112 -17.80 -35.84 6.10
C LEU A 112 -17.48 -36.68 7.36
N PRO A 113 -17.98 -37.94 7.46
CA PRO A 113 -17.83 -38.77 8.66
C PRO A 113 -16.37 -38.94 9.13
N HIS A 114 -15.45 -39.10 8.18
CA HIS A 114 -14.02 -39.25 8.44
C HIS A 114 -13.23 -37.96 8.19
N GLY A 115 -13.89 -36.81 8.04
CA GLY A 115 -13.25 -35.55 7.66
C GLY A 115 -12.55 -35.63 6.30
N TYR A 116 -11.52 -34.80 6.10
CA TYR A 116 -10.74 -34.80 4.87
C TYR A 116 -9.26 -34.48 5.11
N SER A 117 -8.47 -34.90 4.14
CA SER A 117 -7.05 -34.60 3.95
C SER A 117 -6.88 -33.60 2.80
N TYR A 118 -5.91 -32.68 2.92
CA TYR A 118 -5.78 -31.57 1.97
C TYR A 118 -4.43 -31.53 1.27
N VAL A 119 -4.44 -31.48 -0.05
CA VAL A 119 -3.25 -31.23 -0.87
C VAL A 119 -3.48 -29.94 -1.63
N TYR A 120 -2.50 -29.03 -1.63
CA TYR A 120 -2.63 -27.79 -2.38
C TYR A 120 -1.32 -27.37 -3.03
N HIS A 121 -1.43 -26.81 -4.23
CA HIS A 121 -0.29 -26.30 -4.97
C HIS A 121 0.27 -25.00 -4.37
N GLN A 122 1.59 -24.79 -4.40
CA GLN A 122 2.26 -23.62 -3.82
C GLN A 122 1.82 -22.26 -4.41
N SER A 123 1.30 -22.28 -5.64
CA SER A 123 0.79 -21.10 -6.36
C SER A 123 -0.61 -20.68 -5.93
N CYS A 124 -1.27 -21.46 -5.09
CA CYS A 124 -2.60 -21.17 -4.58
C CYS A 124 -2.69 -19.80 -3.90
N HIS A 125 -3.81 -19.13 -4.13
CA HIS A 125 -4.16 -17.93 -3.39
C HIS A 125 -4.36 -18.25 -1.90
N THR A 126 -4.13 -17.26 -1.02
CA THR A 126 -4.23 -17.41 0.44
C THR A 126 -5.59 -17.95 0.91
N SER A 127 -6.65 -17.70 0.13
CA SER A 127 -8.00 -18.26 0.38
C SER A 127 -8.03 -19.79 0.37
N LEU A 128 -7.23 -20.43 -0.48
CA LEU A 128 -7.08 -21.89 -0.53
C LEU A 128 -6.09 -22.39 0.52
N VAL A 129 -5.06 -21.61 0.85
CA VAL A 129 -4.09 -22.00 1.89
C VAL A 129 -4.78 -22.15 3.24
N GLY A 130 -5.75 -21.29 3.56
CA GLY A 130 -6.50 -21.35 4.82
C GLY A 130 -7.30 -22.65 5.02
N ALA A 131 -7.70 -23.34 3.95
CA ALA A 131 -8.41 -24.61 4.02
C ALA A 131 -7.61 -25.73 4.71
N ARG A 132 -6.28 -25.57 4.80
CA ARG A 132 -5.41 -26.54 5.48
C ARG A 132 -5.65 -26.63 6.98
N GLU A 133 -6.09 -25.55 7.61
CA GLU A 133 -6.27 -25.48 9.07
C GLU A 133 -7.50 -26.29 9.54
N ASP A 134 -8.41 -26.60 8.62
CA ASP A 134 -9.59 -27.43 8.86
C ASP A 134 -9.38 -28.91 8.50
N ALA A 135 -8.31 -29.22 7.76
CA ALA A 135 -7.99 -30.56 7.31
C ALA A 135 -7.32 -31.36 8.44
N LYS A 136 -7.48 -32.69 8.44
CA LYS A 136 -6.77 -33.57 9.38
C LYS A 136 -5.26 -33.52 9.17
N GLN A 137 -4.86 -33.53 7.90
CA GLN A 137 -3.49 -33.42 7.43
C GLN A 137 -3.47 -32.53 6.19
N SER A 138 -2.37 -31.81 6.00
CA SER A 138 -2.21 -30.95 4.84
C SER A 138 -0.81 -31.02 4.24
N LEU A 139 -0.71 -31.04 2.92
CA LEU A 139 0.53 -31.00 2.16
C LEU A 139 0.51 -29.85 1.14
N CYS A 140 1.55 -29.02 1.16
CA CYS A 140 1.82 -28.06 0.10
C CYS A 140 2.76 -28.72 -0.91
N VAL A 141 2.43 -28.66 -2.20
CA VAL A 141 3.21 -29.28 -3.28
C VAL A 141 3.68 -28.23 -4.27
N ASP A 142 4.85 -28.44 -4.87
CA ASP A 142 5.43 -27.57 -5.89
C ASP A 142 5.27 -28.12 -7.33
N ASP A 143 5.85 -27.41 -8.30
CA ASP A 143 5.76 -27.79 -9.71
C ASP A 143 6.46 -29.15 -9.97
N SER A 144 7.53 -29.47 -9.22
CA SER A 144 8.30 -30.73 -9.34
C SER A 144 7.55 -31.91 -8.72
N ASP A 145 6.90 -31.68 -7.57
CA ASP A 145 6.02 -32.67 -6.95
C ASP A 145 4.88 -33.06 -7.91
N MET A 146 4.32 -32.08 -8.62
CA MET A 146 3.27 -32.31 -9.61
C MET A 146 3.77 -33.13 -10.80
N GLU A 147 4.95 -32.85 -11.33
CA GLU A 147 5.57 -33.67 -12.39
C GLU A 147 5.76 -35.12 -11.93
N TYR A 148 6.17 -35.33 -10.68
CA TYR A 148 6.30 -36.66 -10.10
C TYR A 148 4.95 -37.38 -9.98
N PHE A 149 3.92 -36.73 -9.42
CA PHE A 149 2.58 -37.34 -9.25
C PHE A 149 1.89 -37.68 -10.56
N LEU A 150 2.10 -36.87 -11.60
CA LEU A 150 1.53 -37.08 -12.92
C LEU A 150 2.33 -38.11 -13.73
N GLY A 151 3.63 -38.25 -13.46
CA GLY A 151 4.51 -39.19 -14.15
C GLY A 151 4.47 -40.63 -13.64
N THR A 152 3.84 -40.87 -12.49
CA THR A 152 3.70 -42.22 -11.88
C THR A 152 2.31 -42.81 -12.07
N ASP A 153 2.23 -44.11 -12.38
CA ASP A 153 0.96 -44.85 -12.56
C ASP A 153 0.13 -45.01 -11.27
N SER A 154 0.72 -44.69 -10.10
CA SER A 154 0.07 -44.81 -8.79
C SER A 154 0.38 -43.58 -7.93
N LEU A 155 -0.68 -42.82 -7.60
CA LEU A 155 -0.58 -41.61 -6.79
C LEU A 155 -0.28 -41.94 -5.30
N SER A 156 0.99 -41.96 -4.92
CA SER A 156 1.45 -42.15 -3.53
C SER A 156 1.61 -40.81 -2.79
N LEU A 157 0.47 -40.25 -2.35
CA LEU A 157 0.50 -39.08 -1.45
C LEU A 157 0.96 -39.51 -0.04
N PRO A 158 1.87 -38.77 0.62
CA PRO A 158 2.31 -39.04 1.99
C PRO A 158 1.28 -38.56 3.02
N ILE A 159 0.01 -38.91 2.79
CA ILE A 159 -1.13 -38.47 3.56
C ILE A 159 -2.01 -39.68 3.85
N ASP A 160 -2.55 -39.71 5.06
CA ASP A 160 -3.30 -40.84 5.60
C ASP A 160 -4.49 -41.24 4.72
N ALA A 161 -4.64 -42.55 4.52
CA ALA A 161 -5.55 -43.15 3.55
C ALA A 161 -6.94 -43.45 4.14
N GLU A 162 -7.28 -42.94 5.33
CA GLU A 162 -8.56 -43.19 6.00
C GLU A 162 -9.62 -42.08 5.78
N SER A 163 -9.35 -41.08 4.95
CA SER A 163 -10.29 -39.97 4.69
C SER A 163 -10.26 -39.48 3.26
N ALA A 164 -11.34 -38.82 2.83
CA ALA A 164 -11.43 -38.19 1.52
C ALA A 164 -10.31 -37.17 1.30
N ILE A 165 -9.83 -37.05 0.07
CA ILE A 165 -8.75 -36.12 -0.28
C ILE A 165 -9.34 -34.95 -1.07
N LEU A 166 -9.03 -33.73 -0.66
CA LEU A 166 -9.27 -32.53 -1.46
C LEU A 166 -7.94 -32.04 -2.03
N PHE A 167 -7.81 -32.08 -3.35
CA PHE A 167 -6.68 -31.49 -4.07
C PHE A 167 -7.06 -30.12 -4.62
N ALA A 168 -6.32 -29.08 -4.27
CA ALA A 168 -6.58 -27.71 -4.72
C ALA A 168 -5.42 -27.09 -5.50
N TYR A 169 -5.75 -26.40 -6.59
CA TYR A 169 -4.77 -25.64 -7.38
C TYR A 169 -5.42 -24.43 -8.04
N SER A 170 -4.60 -23.51 -8.53
CA SER A 170 -5.06 -22.35 -9.29
C SER A 170 -4.81 -22.56 -10.77
N ALA A 171 -5.77 -22.20 -11.63
CA ALA A 171 -5.58 -22.25 -13.10
C ALA A 171 -4.50 -21.27 -13.58
N GLN A 172 -4.34 -20.16 -12.85
CA GLN A 172 -3.30 -19.17 -13.09
C GLN A 172 -2.79 -18.63 -11.77
N SER A 173 -1.47 -18.60 -11.60
CA SER A 173 -0.79 -17.98 -10.48
C SER A 173 -1.14 -16.50 -10.40
N HIS A 174 -1.55 -16.07 -9.21
CA HIS A 174 -1.89 -14.67 -8.93
C HIS A 174 -0.65 -13.77 -8.77
N MET A 175 0.53 -14.38 -8.65
CA MET A 175 1.82 -13.69 -8.49
C MET A 175 2.44 -13.38 -9.85
N ASP A 176 2.75 -14.39 -10.64
CA ASP A 176 3.60 -14.31 -11.84
C ASP A 176 2.86 -14.58 -13.15
N GLY A 177 1.56 -14.90 -13.10
CA GLY A 177 0.76 -15.18 -14.28
C GLY A 177 1.01 -16.56 -14.90
N GLY A 178 1.82 -17.42 -14.27
CA GLY A 178 2.03 -18.80 -14.74
C GLY A 178 0.72 -19.58 -14.78
N ARG A 179 0.47 -20.30 -15.88
CA ARG A 179 -0.77 -21.07 -16.10
C ARG A 179 -0.54 -22.56 -15.87
N TYR A 180 -1.55 -23.21 -15.32
CA TYR A 180 -1.52 -24.62 -14.96
C TYR A 180 -2.56 -25.41 -15.77
N PRO A 181 -2.24 -26.64 -16.23
CA PRO A 181 -3.17 -27.44 -17.01
C PRO A 181 -4.47 -27.73 -16.24
N LEU A 182 -5.60 -27.49 -16.90
CA LEU A 182 -6.91 -27.91 -16.37
C LEU A 182 -7.03 -29.44 -16.30
N SER A 183 -6.27 -30.16 -17.15
CA SER A 183 -6.25 -31.62 -17.18
C SER A 183 -5.75 -32.27 -15.89
N TRP A 184 -5.02 -31.54 -15.04
CA TRP A 184 -4.54 -32.06 -13.76
C TRP A 184 -5.66 -32.69 -12.93
N SER A 185 -6.88 -32.14 -13.00
CA SER A 185 -8.02 -32.71 -12.29
C SER A 185 -8.35 -34.14 -12.76
N ARG A 186 -8.29 -34.40 -14.07
CA ARG A 186 -8.51 -35.72 -14.67
C ARG A 186 -7.34 -36.65 -14.38
N ASP A 187 -6.13 -36.18 -14.67
CA ASP A 187 -4.91 -36.98 -14.62
C ASP A 187 -4.67 -37.48 -13.17
N LEU A 188 -4.92 -36.63 -12.16
CA LEU A 188 -4.86 -37.03 -10.75
C LEU A 188 -5.93 -38.06 -10.37
N LYS A 189 -7.13 -37.97 -10.93
CA LYS A 189 -8.21 -38.93 -10.67
C LYS A 189 -7.88 -40.29 -11.31
N GLU A 190 -7.42 -40.30 -12.54
CA GLU A 190 -7.02 -41.52 -13.25
C GLU A 190 -5.91 -42.26 -12.52
N ASN A 191 -4.88 -41.54 -12.05
CA ASN A 191 -3.78 -42.10 -11.25
C ASN A 191 -4.20 -42.52 -9.83
N SER A 192 -5.44 -42.18 -9.41
CA SER A 192 -6.02 -42.53 -8.11
C SER A 192 -7.04 -43.67 -8.17
N ASN A 193 -7.33 -44.23 -9.35
CA ASN A 193 -8.37 -45.26 -9.55
C ASN A 193 -8.17 -46.55 -8.74
N GLY A 194 -7.00 -46.76 -8.12
CA GLY A 194 -6.73 -47.87 -7.19
C GLY A 194 -6.93 -47.56 -5.69
N ARG A 195 -7.34 -46.34 -5.32
CA ARG A 195 -7.53 -45.92 -3.92
C ARG A 195 -8.93 -46.26 -3.43
N SER A 196 -9.03 -46.64 -2.16
CA SER A 196 -10.31 -46.88 -1.47
C SER A 196 -11.06 -45.58 -1.16
N GLU A 197 -10.35 -44.47 -0.99
CA GLU A 197 -10.92 -43.18 -0.60
C GLU A 197 -11.11 -42.24 -1.79
N PRO A 198 -12.19 -41.44 -1.81
CA PRO A 198 -12.49 -40.53 -2.91
C PRO A 198 -11.53 -39.33 -2.96
N LEU A 199 -11.09 -38.99 -4.17
CA LEU A 199 -10.29 -37.81 -4.47
C LEU A 199 -11.16 -36.75 -5.17
N TYR A 200 -11.27 -35.58 -4.55
CA TYR A 200 -11.96 -34.41 -5.07
C TYR A 200 -10.98 -33.31 -5.47
N THR A 201 -11.37 -32.51 -6.45
CA THR A 201 -10.54 -31.45 -7.02
C THR A 201 -11.22 -30.08 -6.89
N LEU A 202 -10.48 -29.08 -6.41
CA LEU A 202 -10.92 -27.70 -6.26
C LEU A 202 -10.01 -26.76 -7.06
N LEU A 203 -10.57 -26.15 -8.09
CA LEU A 203 -9.88 -25.21 -8.97
C LEU A 203 -10.23 -23.76 -8.63
N ASP A 204 -9.21 -22.95 -8.32
CA ASP A 204 -9.35 -21.50 -8.32
C ASP A 204 -9.03 -20.93 -9.70
N ALA A 205 -10.09 -20.54 -10.41
CA ALA A 205 -10.01 -19.94 -11.73
C ALA A 205 -10.15 -18.40 -11.70
N ALA A 206 -10.11 -17.76 -10.53
CA ALA A 206 -10.38 -16.32 -10.40
C ALA A 206 -9.33 -15.44 -11.09
N SER A 207 -8.05 -15.80 -11.05
CA SER A 207 -6.97 -15.08 -11.76
C SER A 207 -7.01 -15.34 -13.26
N PHE A 208 -7.32 -16.58 -13.66
CA PHE A 208 -7.36 -17.01 -15.05
C PHE A 208 -8.55 -16.40 -15.81
N GLY A 209 -9.76 -16.53 -15.25
CA GLY A 209 -10.99 -16.04 -15.86
C GLY A 209 -11.04 -14.52 -16.04
N ALA A 210 -10.17 -13.76 -15.36
CA ALA A 210 -10.08 -12.31 -15.52
C ALA A 210 -9.69 -11.89 -16.95
N THR A 211 -8.93 -12.72 -17.66
CA THR A 211 -8.41 -12.39 -19.01
C THR A 211 -8.41 -13.56 -19.98
N SER A 212 -8.91 -14.74 -19.58
CA SER A 212 -8.89 -15.96 -20.41
C SER A 212 -10.23 -16.69 -20.34
N GLN A 213 -10.60 -17.35 -21.44
CA GLN A 213 -11.80 -18.17 -21.50
C GLN A 213 -11.60 -19.43 -20.65
N LEU A 214 -12.35 -19.55 -19.55
CA LEU A 214 -12.51 -20.83 -18.87
C LEU A 214 -13.50 -21.67 -19.68
N ASN A 215 -13.07 -22.86 -20.09
CA ASN A 215 -13.87 -23.77 -20.90
C ASN A 215 -14.14 -25.06 -20.11
N LEU A 216 -15.41 -25.30 -19.80
CA LEU A 216 -15.90 -26.47 -19.07
C LEU A 216 -16.73 -27.41 -19.96
N SER A 217 -16.50 -27.38 -21.28
CA SER A 217 -17.25 -28.21 -22.24
C SER A 217 -16.99 -29.71 -22.10
N SER A 218 -15.98 -30.12 -21.33
CA SER A 218 -15.69 -31.53 -21.07
C SER A 218 -15.60 -31.77 -19.57
N ALA A 219 -16.63 -32.43 -19.03
CA ALA A 219 -16.70 -32.81 -17.62
C ALA A 219 -15.55 -33.69 -17.13
N ASP A 220 -14.92 -34.45 -18.02
CA ASP A 220 -13.79 -35.31 -17.66
C ASP A 220 -12.55 -34.49 -17.28
N PHE A 221 -12.33 -33.35 -17.93
CA PHE A 221 -11.19 -32.46 -17.65
C PHE A 221 -11.48 -31.44 -16.54
N ALA A 222 -12.74 -31.26 -16.18
CA ALA A 222 -13.12 -30.25 -15.20
C ALA A 222 -12.83 -30.70 -13.76
N ALA A 223 -12.48 -29.73 -12.92
CA ALA A 223 -12.46 -29.93 -11.48
C ALA A 223 -13.88 -30.18 -10.95
N ASP A 224 -13.99 -30.90 -9.82
CA ASP A 224 -15.28 -31.12 -9.16
C ASP A 224 -15.90 -29.82 -8.65
N PHE A 225 -15.03 -28.90 -8.20
CA PHE A 225 -15.40 -27.58 -7.73
C PHE A 225 -14.54 -26.54 -8.43
N THR A 226 -15.16 -25.54 -9.06
CA THR A 226 -14.44 -24.41 -9.65
C THR A 226 -14.96 -23.10 -9.07
N VAL A 227 -14.06 -22.28 -8.53
CA VAL A 227 -14.41 -20.98 -7.91
C VAL A 227 -13.90 -19.80 -8.73
N LEU A 228 -14.74 -18.77 -8.85
CA LEU A 228 -14.41 -17.53 -9.54
C LEU A 228 -14.92 -16.29 -8.80
N SER A 229 -14.32 -15.14 -9.10
CA SER A 229 -14.79 -13.83 -8.69
C SER A 229 -15.10 -12.99 -9.92
N LEU A 230 -16.36 -12.64 -10.11
CA LEU A 230 -16.85 -12.02 -11.35
C LEU A 230 -16.41 -10.56 -11.49
N TYR A 231 -16.20 -9.85 -10.38
CA TYR A 231 -15.63 -8.50 -10.40
C TYR A 231 -14.21 -8.45 -11.00
N LYS A 232 -13.47 -9.58 -11.03
CA LYS A 232 -12.17 -9.63 -11.71
C LYS A 232 -12.30 -9.67 -13.23
N ILE A 233 -13.42 -10.17 -13.75
CA ILE A 233 -13.73 -10.24 -15.18
C ILE A 233 -14.38 -8.92 -15.62
N PHE A 234 -15.44 -8.52 -14.91
CA PHE A 234 -16.33 -7.44 -15.35
C PHE A 234 -16.15 -6.11 -14.60
N GLY A 235 -15.40 -6.09 -13.50
CA GLY A 235 -15.22 -4.93 -12.61
C GLY A 235 -16.41 -4.63 -11.68
N PHE A 236 -17.60 -5.06 -12.04
CA PHE A 236 -18.82 -5.04 -11.23
C PHE A 236 -19.79 -6.09 -11.79
N PRO A 237 -20.63 -6.75 -10.98
CA PRO A 237 -20.83 -6.61 -9.53
C PRO A 237 -19.79 -7.33 -8.66
N ASP A 238 -19.74 -6.97 -7.38
CA ASP A 238 -19.05 -7.74 -6.34
C ASP A 238 -19.80 -9.06 -6.06
N LEU A 239 -19.57 -10.04 -6.92
CA LEU A 239 -20.19 -11.36 -6.88
C LEU A 239 -19.15 -12.42 -7.26
N GLY A 240 -19.29 -13.62 -6.70
CA GLY A 240 -18.52 -14.80 -7.08
C GLY A 240 -19.44 -15.96 -7.40
N ILE A 241 -18.82 -17.03 -7.90
CA ILE A 241 -19.53 -18.27 -8.21
C ILE A 241 -18.72 -19.48 -7.76
N LEU A 242 -19.46 -20.54 -7.44
CA LEU A 242 -18.97 -21.89 -7.31
C LEU A 242 -19.71 -22.74 -8.36
N VAL A 243 -18.96 -23.23 -9.34
CA VAL A 243 -19.43 -24.23 -10.29
C VAL A 243 -19.16 -25.60 -9.71
N VAL A 244 -20.19 -26.43 -9.60
CA VAL A 244 -20.11 -27.77 -9.01
C VAL A 244 -20.44 -28.80 -10.08
N ARG A 245 -19.56 -29.79 -10.26
CA ARG A 245 -19.87 -30.97 -11.08
C ARG A 245 -20.92 -31.81 -10.35
N ARG A 246 -22.02 -32.17 -11.03
CA ARG A 246 -23.15 -32.87 -10.41
C ARG A 246 -22.76 -34.21 -9.78
N SER A 247 -21.77 -34.91 -10.32
CA SER A 247 -21.25 -36.16 -9.73
C SER A 247 -20.57 -35.97 -8.38
N ALA A 248 -20.15 -34.75 -8.03
CA ALA A 248 -19.58 -34.40 -6.73
C ALA A 248 -20.60 -33.71 -5.80
N ALA A 249 -21.85 -33.50 -6.24
CA ALA A 249 -22.86 -32.79 -5.46
C ALA A 249 -23.19 -33.46 -4.11
N SER A 250 -23.05 -34.78 -4.01
CA SER A 250 -23.35 -35.57 -2.82
C SER A 250 -22.51 -35.19 -1.59
N ILE A 251 -21.35 -34.54 -1.76
CA ILE A 251 -20.55 -34.08 -0.63
C ILE A 251 -21.33 -33.08 0.26
N PHE A 252 -22.23 -32.32 -0.34
CA PHE A 252 -23.03 -31.31 0.34
C PHE A 252 -24.21 -31.92 1.12
N ASP A 253 -24.47 -33.22 0.99
CA ASP A 253 -25.49 -33.91 1.79
C ASP A 253 -25.10 -33.97 3.26
N SER A 254 -23.80 -34.09 3.54
CA SER A 254 -23.26 -34.14 4.91
C SER A 254 -23.15 -32.75 5.57
N ARG A 255 -23.31 -31.66 4.80
CA ARG A 255 -23.27 -30.29 5.33
C ARG A 255 -24.25 -30.17 6.50
N ARG A 256 -23.85 -29.52 7.60
CA ARG A 256 -24.67 -29.43 8.82
C ARG A 256 -25.49 -28.15 8.91
N TYR A 257 -24.95 -27.03 8.44
CA TYR A 257 -25.63 -25.74 8.48
C TYR A 257 -26.70 -25.62 7.39
N PHE A 258 -27.76 -24.86 7.68
CA PHE A 258 -28.78 -24.42 6.73
C PHE A 258 -29.31 -23.04 7.17
N GLY A 259 -29.57 -22.16 6.20
CA GLY A 259 -30.20 -20.85 6.38
C GLY A 259 -31.66 -20.81 5.92
N GLY A 260 -32.26 -19.62 6.02
CA GLY A 260 -33.55 -19.37 5.36
C GLY A 260 -33.41 -19.50 3.83
N GLY A 261 -34.45 -19.96 3.14
CA GLY A 261 -34.42 -20.13 1.68
C GLY A 261 -33.91 -21.49 1.18
N THR A 262 -33.17 -22.26 2.00
CA THR A 262 -32.60 -23.59 1.66
C THR A 262 -33.37 -24.78 2.25
N VAL A 263 -34.39 -24.50 3.07
CA VAL A 263 -35.27 -25.48 3.72
C VAL A 263 -36.74 -25.28 3.35
N ASP A 264 -37.48 -26.38 3.24
CA ASP A 264 -38.92 -26.39 3.00
C ASP A 264 -39.71 -26.30 4.30
N LEU A 265 -39.25 -26.97 5.36
CA LEU A 265 -39.92 -27.02 6.66
C LEU A 265 -38.89 -27.21 7.79
N VAL A 266 -39.10 -26.51 8.91
CA VAL A 266 -38.30 -26.67 10.13
C VAL A 266 -39.25 -26.77 11.33
N THR A 267 -39.02 -27.77 12.19
CA THR A 267 -39.73 -27.89 13.47
C THR A 267 -38.85 -27.35 14.59
N CYS A 268 -39.38 -26.34 15.31
CA CYS A 268 -38.68 -25.69 16.41
C CYS A 268 -39.39 -26.00 17.74
N SER A 269 -39.43 -27.28 18.13
CA SER A 269 -40.06 -27.71 19.39
C SER A 269 -39.02 -28.30 20.34
N ARG A 270 -39.23 -28.14 21.66
CA ARG A 270 -38.43 -28.87 22.67
C ARG A 270 -38.62 -30.40 22.57
N LYS A 271 -39.72 -30.86 21.96
CA LYS A 271 -40.05 -32.29 21.84
C LYS A 271 -39.40 -32.94 20.62
N GLU A 272 -39.15 -32.18 19.55
CA GLU A 272 -38.64 -32.70 18.29
C GLU A 272 -37.94 -31.57 17.53
N GLN A 273 -36.70 -31.86 17.09
CA GLN A 273 -35.88 -30.98 16.26
C GLN A 273 -35.68 -31.69 14.92
N TRP A 274 -36.31 -31.16 13.86
CA TRP A 274 -36.27 -31.73 12.53
C TRP A 274 -36.34 -30.64 11.45
N HIS A 275 -35.76 -30.91 10.29
CA HIS A 275 -35.84 -30.03 9.12
C HIS A 275 -35.86 -30.83 7.80
N SER A 276 -36.47 -30.27 6.77
CA SER A 276 -36.33 -30.73 5.38
C SER A 276 -35.65 -29.68 4.53
N ARG A 277 -34.61 -30.08 3.79
CA ARG A 277 -33.94 -29.23 2.79
C ARG A 277 -34.70 -29.29 1.48
N LYS A 278 -34.61 -28.22 0.68
CA LYS A 278 -35.01 -28.25 -0.72
C LYS A 278 -34.23 -29.32 -1.47
N SER A 279 -34.87 -29.98 -2.42
CA SER A 279 -34.32 -31.17 -3.08
C SER A 279 -34.26 -31.09 -4.61
N GLN A 280 -34.77 -30.02 -5.23
CA GLN A 280 -34.83 -29.92 -6.69
C GLN A 280 -33.46 -29.62 -7.30
N PHE A 281 -32.76 -28.59 -6.84
CA PHE A 281 -31.44 -28.21 -7.36
C PHE A 281 -30.40 -28.04 -6.24
N LEU A 282 -29.12 -28.21 -6.58
CA LEU A 282 -28.05 -28.10 -5.58
C LEU A 282 -27.88 -26.66 -5.12
N HIS A 283 -27.95 -25.69 -6.03
CA HIS A 283 -27.79 -24.27 -5.69
C HIS A 283 -28.83 -23.81 -4.66
N GLU A 284 -30.08 -24.27 -4.74
CA GLU A 284 -31.13 -23.94 -3.75
C GLU A 284 -30.81 -24.43 -2.34
N ARG A 285 -29.95 -25.44 -2.19
CA ARG A 285 -29.54 -25.98 -0.88
C ARG A 285 -28.35 -25.24 -0.28
N LEU A 286 -27.67 -24.44 -1.09
CA LEU A 286 -26.38 -23.83 -0.78
C LEU A 286 -26.45 -22.30 -0.73
N GLU A 287 -27.42 -21.69 -1.40
CA GLU A 287 -27.67 -20.26 -1.41
C GLU A 287 -28.47 -19.84 -0.16
N ASP A 288 -27.78 -19.84 0.99
CA ASP A 288 -28.36 -19.46 2.27
C ASP A 288 -28.83 -17.99 2.28
N GLY A 289 -30.11 -17.78 2.58
CA GLY A 289 -30.74 -16.47 2.69
C GLY A 289 -31.30 -15.93 1.37
N THR A 290 -31.56 -14.62 1.35
CA THR A 290 -31.97 -13.93 0.12
C THR A 290 -30.74 -13.63 -0.73
N LEU A 291 -30.72 -14.14 -1.96
CA LEU A 291 -29.68 -13.85 -2.93
C LEU A 291 -29.54 -12.34 -3.21
N PRO A 292 -28.33 -11.85 -3.56
CA PRO A 292 -28.13 -10.47 -3.97
C PRO A 292 -28.67 -10.23 -5.40
N PHE A 293 -29.98 -10.34 -5.57
CA PHE A 293 -30.63 -10.37 -6.89
C PHE A 293 -30.36 -9.11 -7.72
N HIS A 294 -30.23 -7.92 -7.11
CA HIS A 294 -29.79 -6.72 -7.82
C HIS A 294 -28.37 -6.84 -8.40
N SER A 295 -27.44 -7.43 -7.65
CA SER A 295 -26.09 -7.72 -8.16
C SER A 295 -26.16 -8.75 -9.28
N ILE A 296 -27.00 -9.78 -9.17
CA ILE A 296 -27.20 -10.76 -10.24
C ILE A 296 -27.76 -10.09 -11.51
N MET A 297 -28.68 -9.12 -11.40
CA MET A 297 -29.15 -8.35 -12.55
C MET A 297 -28.05 -7.47 -13.17
N ALA A 298 -27.18 -6.89 -12.34
CA ALA A 298 -26.03 -6.16 -12.83
C ALA A 298 -25.08 -7.05 -13.64
N LEU A 299 -24.90 -8.32 -13.22
CA LEU A 299 -24.08 -9.28 -13.96
C LEU A 299 -24.62 -9.52 -15.37
N ASP A 300 -25.93 -9.56 -15.55
CA ASP A 300 -26.56 -9.71 -16.87
C ASP A 300 -26.15 -8.59 -17.83
N SER A 301 -26.20 -7.35 -17.34
CA SER A 301 -25.74 -6.17 -18.08
C SER A 301 -24.23 -6.23 -18.32
N ALA A 302 -23.47 -6.69 -17.32
CA ALA A 302 -22.02 -6.78 -17.38
C ALA A 302 -21.53 -7.75 -18.46
N MET A 303 -22.12 -8.94 -18.56
CA MET A 303 -21.78 -9.93 -19.59
C MET A 303 -22.02 -9.39 -21.00
N THR A 304 -23.14 -8.68 -21.19
CA THR A 304 -23.50 -8.08 -22.48
C THR A 304 -22.52 -6.97 -22.87
N VAL A 305 -22.31 -5.99 -21.98
CA VAL A 305 -21.39 -4.88 -22.22
C VAL A 305 -19.94 -5.34 -22.43
N HIS A 306 -19.49 -6.35 -21.67
CA HIS A 306 -18.16 -6.91 -21.85
C HIS A 306 -17.97 -7.51 -23.25
N SER A 307 -18.96 -8.26 -23.74
CA SER A 307 -18.93 -8.81 -25.09
C SER A 307 -18.95 -7.72 -26.16
N ASP A 308 -19.78 -6.67 -25.98
CA ASP A 308 -19.86 -5.55 -26.91
C ASP A 308 -18.55 -4.75 -27.01
N LEU A 309 -17.85 -4.55 -25.89
CA LEU A 309 -16.60 -3.78 -25.84
C LEU A 309 -15.40 -4.59 -26.32
N PHE A 310 -15.27 -5.84 -25.89
CA PHE A 310 -14.03 -6.61 -26.05
C PHE A 310 -14.15 -7.80 -27.01
N GLY A 311 -15.37 -8.23 -27.35
CA GLY A 311 -15.63 -9.44 -28.11
C GLY A 311 -15.51 -10.70 -27.25
N SER A 312 -14.78 -11.71 -27.73
CA SER A 312 -14.56 -12.96 -27.00
C SER A 312 -13.46 -12.84 -25.96
N MET A 313 -13.49 -13.71 -24.95
CA MET A 313 -12.40 -13.81 -23.98
C MET A 313 -11.07 -14.26 -24.61
N ASP A 314 -11.09 -14.97 -25.73
CA ASP A 314 -9.87 -15.32 -26.47
C ASP A 314 -9.16 -14.07 -27.01
N ARG A 315 -9.94 -13.11 -27.53
CA ARG A 315 -9.41 -11.82 -27.98
C ARG A 315 -8.85 -11.00 -26.81
N VAL A 316 -9.50 -11.04 -25.65
CA VAL A 316 -8.99 -10.43 -24.41
C VAL A 316 -7.68 -11.09 -23.99
N GLY A 317 -7.61 -12.43 -24.04
CA GLY A 317 -6.41 -13.20 -23.70
C GLY A 317 -5.24 -12.85 -24.61
N GLN A 318 -5.44 -12.85 -25.93
CA GLN A 318 -4.41 -12.47 -26.89
C GLN A 318 -3.91 -11.03 -26.68
N HIS A 319 -4.82 -10.08 -26.45
CA HIS A 319 -4.47 -8.68 -26.21
C HIS A 319 -3.65 -8.49 -24.92
N THR A 320 -4.08 -9.12 -23.83
CA THR A 320 -3.38 -8.99 -22.55
C THR A 320 -2.06 -9.74 -22.51
N SER A 321 -1.96 -10.92 -23.15
CA SER A 321 -0.69 -11.63 -23.34
C SER A 321 0.28 -10.81 -24.21
N TYR A 322 -0.19 -10.16 -25.28
CA TYR A 322 0.63 -9.24 -26.08
C TYR A 322 1.22 -8.10 -25.23
N LEU A 323 0.40 -7.44 -24.42
CA LEU A 323 0.86 -6.36 -23.55
C LEU A 323 1.82 -6.87 -22.47
N ALA A 324 1.57 -8.06 -21.90
CA ALA A 324 2.47 -8.68 -20.93
C ALA A 324 3.84 -9.02 -21.55
N HIS A 325 3.87 -9.50 -22.80
CA HIS A 325 5.11 -9.74 -23.55
C HIS A 325 5.89 -8.44 -23.76
N ARG A 326 5.21 -7.38 -24.20
CA ARG A 326 5.82 -6.05 -24.38
C ARG A 326 6.41 -5.53 -23.06
N LEU A 327 5.66 -5.62 -21.97
CA LEU A 327 6.09 -5.19 -20.64
C LEU A 327 7.30 -6.01 -20.16
N PHE A 328 7.27 -7.34 -20.33
CA PHE A 328 8.36 -8.23 -19.94
C PHE A 328 9.66 -7.86 -20.66
N HIS A 329 9.65 -7.79 -22.00
CA HIS A 329 10.84 -7.43 -22.78
C HIS A 329 11.29 -5.99 -22.50
N GLY A 330 10.35 -5.07 -22.30
CA GLY A 330 10.64 -3.70 -21.89
C GLY A 330 11.46 -3.67 -20.59
N LEU A 331 10.98 -4.34 -19.54
CA LEU A 331 11.68 -4.41 -18.24
C LEU A 331 13.01 -5.17 -18.34
N GLN A 332 13.07 -6.25 -19.14
CA GLN A 332 14.29 -7.03 -19.38
C GLN A 332 15.38 -6.22 -20.08
N SER A 333 14.98 -5.29 -20.96
CA SER A 333 15.91 -4.45 -21.72
C SER A 333 16.55 -3.31 -20.90
N LEU A 334 15.98 -2.98 -19.73
CA LEU A 334 16.48 -1.88 -18.90
C LEU A 334 17.79 -2.28 -18.21
N GLN A 335 18.84 -1.52 -18.52
CA GLN A 335 20.16 -1.69 -17.93
C GLN A 335 20.64 -0.36 -17.35
N HIS A 336 21.38 -0.42 -16.25
CA HIS A 336 22.15 0.71 -15.77
C HIS A 336 23.34 0.98 -16.71
N ARG A 337 23.99 2.13 -16.56
CA ARG A 337 25.16 2.47 -17.37
C ARG A 337 26.30 1.44 -17.33
N ASN A 338 26.47 0.74 -16.21
CA ASN A 338 27.46 -0.34 -16.06
C ASN A 338 27.02 -1.68 -16.69
N SER A 339 25.97 -1.65 -17.53
CA SER A 339 25.37 -2.81 -18.19
C SER A 339 24.73 -3.83 -17.23
N SER A 340 24.61 -3.53 -15.93
CA SER A 340 23.88 -4.40 -15.01
C SER A 340 22.37 -4.23 -15.22
N PRO A 341 21.58 -5.32 -15.11
CA PRO A 341 20.13 -5.26 -15.30
C PRO A 341 19.47 -4.53 -14.13
N VAL A 342 18.49 -3.68 -14.44
CA VAL A 342 17.73 -2.91 -13.45
C VAL A 342 16.67 -3.79 -12.78
N CYS A 343 16.09 -4.72 -13.54
CA CYS A 343 15.00 -5.59 -13.10
C CYS A 343 15.48 -7.03 -12.89
N VAL A 344 14.99 -7.67 -11.82
CA VAL A 344 15.03 -9.12 -11.62
C VAL A 344 13.63 -9.65 -11.83
N LEU A 345 13.41 -10.35 -12.94
CA LEU A 345 12.10 -10.89 -13.34
C LEU A 345 11.87 -12.27 -12.72
N TYR A 346 10.68 -12.49 -12.17
CA TYR A 346 10.24 -13.79 -11.62
C TYR A 346 9.22 -14.49 -12.51
N THR A 347 8.53 -13.75 -13.36
CA THR A 347 7.66 -14.32 -14.41
C THR A 347 8.50 -15.14 -15.40
N GLN A 348 7.95 -16.27 -15.84
CA GLN A 348 8.57 -17.11 -16.86
C GLN A 348 8.76 -16.33 -18.17
N HIS A 349 9.78 -16.69 -18.94
CA HIS A 349 10.08 -15.99 -20.18
C HIS A 349 8.97 -16.21 -21.22
N PRO A 350 8.43 -15.15 -21.87
CA PRO A 350 7.41 -15.24 -22.93
C PRO A 350 7.70 -16.26 -24.03
N ASP A 351 8.95 -16.28 -24.49
CA ASP A 351 9.39 -17.20 -25.54
C ASP A 351 9.64 -18.65 -25.06
N SER A 352 9.43 -18.93 -23.78
CA SER A 352 9.44 -20.32 -23.31
C SER A 352 8.27 -21.06 -23.95
N ALA A 353 8.52 -22.27 -24.46
CA ALA A 353 7.53 -23.11 -25.13
C ALA A 353 6.49 -23.69 -24.16
N THR A 354 5.85 -22.83 -23.35
CA THR A 354 4.77 -23.21 -22.44
C THR A 354 3.50 -23.40 -23.26
N PRO A 355 2.90 -24.61 -23.31
CA PRO A 355 1.74 -24.88 -24.16
C PRO A 355 0.51 -24.02 -23.84
N LEU A 356 0.43 -23.50 -22.61
CA LEU A 356 -0.72 -22.75 -22.09
C LEU A 356 -0.57 -21.22 -22.24
N GLY A 357 0.59 -20.75 -22.72
CA GLY A 357 0.97 -19.34 -22.76
C GLY A 357 1.13 -18.71 -21.38
N ILE A 358 1.35 -17.40 -21.37
CA ILE A 358 1.56 -16.61 -20.14
C ILE A 358 0.36 -15.72 -19.85
N GLY A 359 -0.03 -15.64 -18.58
CA GLY A 359 -1.03 -14.71 -18.10
C GLY A 359 -0.61 -13.23 -18.20
N PRO A 360 -1.50 -12.30 -17.85
CA PRO A 360 -1.32 -10.87 -18.06
C PRO A 360 -0.45 -10.19 -16.98
N VAL A 361 0.42 -10.94 -16.30
CA VAL A 361 1.08 -10.52 -15.07
C VAL A 361 2.60 -10.62 -15.22
N VAL A 362 3.29 -9.54 -14.90
CA VAL A 362 4.76 -9.48 -14.86
C VAL A 362 5.18 -9.15 -13.42
N SER A 363 5.85 -10.10 -12.79
CA SER A 363 6.38 -9.99 -11.43
C SER A 363 7.89 -9.78 -11.43
N PHE A 364 8.36 -8.80 -10.66
CA PHE A 364 9.78 -8.43 -10.63
C PHE A 364 10.17 -7.70 -9.36
N ASN A 365 11.47 -7.53 -9.15
CA ASN A 365 12.06 -6.61 -8.18
C ASN A 365 13.14 -5.75 -8.85
N LEU A 366 13.50 -4.62 -8.25
CA LEU A 366 14.46 -3.67 -8.81
C LEU A 366 15.78 -3.68 -8.05
N LYS A 367 16.88 -3.48 -8.77
CA LYS A 367 18.22 -3.27 -8.22
C LYS A 367 18.76 -1.89 -8.62
N ASN A 368 19.72 -1.39 -7.85
CA ASN A 368 20.52 -0.23 -8.22
C ASN A 368 21.79 -0.65 -8.98
N SER A 369 22.58 0.32 -9.46
CA SER A 369 23.81 0.02 -10.22
C SER A 369 24.86 -0.74 -9.40
N ALA A 370 24.85 -0.61 -8.08
CA ALA A 370 25.71 -1.34 -7.15
C ALA A 370 25.22 -2.77 -6.82
N GLY A 371 24.07 -3.19 -7.36
CA GLY A 371 23.48 -4.52 -7.16
C GLY A 371 22.64 -4.67 -5.88
N GLY A 372 22.44 -3.59 -5.11
CA GLY A 372 21.57 -3.54 -3.95
C GLY A 372 20.09 -3.47 -4.34
N TRP A 373 19.22 -4.03 -3.50
CA TRP A 373 17.77 -4.04 -3.73
C TRP A 373 17.14 -2.68 -3.47
N VAL A 374 16.20 -2.30 -4.33
CA VAL A 374 15.31 -1.15 -4.13
C VAL A 374 14.13 -1.59 -3.26
N SER A 375 13.75 -0.78 -2.26
CA SER A 375 12.60 -1.08 -1.39
C SER A 375 11.27 -1.01 -2.15
N LEU A 376 10.34 -1.92 -1.86
CA LEU A 376 9.02 -1.95 -2.51
C LEU A 376 8.18 -0.72 -2.14
N GLY A 377 8.23 -0.29 -0.89
CA GLY A 377 7.54 0.89 -0.38
C GLY A 377 8.08 2.18 -1.00
N GLU A 378 9.31 2.19 -1.50
CA GLU A 378 9.83 3.29 -2.31
C GLU A 378 9.20 3.30 -3.71
N VAL A 379 9.17 2.15 -4.38
CA VAL A 379 8.52 2.00 -5.69
C VAL A 379 7.05 2.40 -5.62
N GLU A 380 6.33 1.93 -4.61
CA GLU A 380 4.91 2.27 -4.41
C GLU A 380 4.70 3.77 -4.18
N LYS A 381 5.56 4.43 -3.40
CA LYS A 381 5.50 5.87 -3.15
C LYS A 381 5.73 6.67 -4.43
N LEU A 382 6.68 6.27 -5.27
CA LEU A 382 6.99 6.94 -6.53
C LEU A 382 5.93 6.66 -7.61
N ALA A 383 5.47 5.42 -7.72
CA ALA A 383 4.37 5.03 -8.60
C ALA A 383 3.11 5.83 -8.28
N GLY A 384 2.74 5.94 -6.99
CA GLY A 384 1.60 6.73 -6.56
C GLY A 384 1.72 8.23 -6.86
N LEU A 385 2.94 8.79 -6.91
CA LEU A 385 3.14 10.18 -7.36
C LEU A 385 2.90 10.31 -8.86
N GLN A 386 3.34 9.34 -9.65
CA GLN A 386 3.11 9.28 -11.09
C GLN A 386 1.71 8.77 -11.50
N LYS A 387 0.78 8.66 -10.54
CA LYS A 387 -0.58 8.10 -10.76
C LYS A 387 -0.54 6.70 -11.40
N ILE A 388 0.47 5.92 -11.04
CA ILE A 388 0.64 4.52 -11.43
C ILE A 388 0.18 3.65 -10.25
N HIS A 389 -0.83 2.83 -10.49
CA HIS A 389 -1.38 1.92 -9.51
C HIS A 389 -0.80 0.53 -9.72
N ILE A 390 0.06 0.10 -8.80
CA ILE A 390 0.74 -1.19 -8.83
C ILE A 390 0.70 -1.84 -7.45
N ARG A 391 0.81 -3.16 -7.39
CA ARG A 391 0.77 -3.89 -6.12
C ARG A 391 2.13 -4.46 -5.75
N THR A 392 2.48 -4.38 -4.47
CA THR A 392 3.73 -4.87 -3.91
C THR A 392 3.50 -5.79 -2.71
N GLY A 393 4.50 -6.59 -2.34
CA GLY A 393 4.53 -7.39 -1.11
C GLY A 393 4.30 -8.89 -1.34
N GLY A 394 3.55 -9.54 -0.44
CA GLY A 394 3.28 -10.99 -0.49
C GLY A 394 2.20 -11.42 -1.49
N LEU A 395 1.53 -10.46 -2.15
CA LEU A 395 0.59 -10.66 -3.27
C LEU A 395 -0.49 -11.74 -3.05
N CYS A 396 -0.82 -12.06 -1.80
CA CYS A 396 -1.74 -13.14 -1.43
C CYS A 396 -1.37 -14.53 -1.99
N SER A 397 -0.12 -14.75 -2.42
CA SER A 397 0.43 -16.03 -2.90
C SER A 397 1.72 -16.36 -2.14
N PRO A 398 1.64 -16.65 -0.83
CA PRO A 398 2.81 -16.71 0.05
C PRO A 398 3.80 -17.81 -0.34
N GLY A 399 3.32 -18.97 -0.81
CA GLY A 399 4.18 -20.08 -1.26
C GLY A 399 5.04 -19.69 -2.45
N LYS A 400 4.41 -19.24 -3.54
CA LYS A 400 5.12 -18.80 -4.75
C LYS A 400 6.05 -17.61 -4.51
N VAL A 401 5.66 -16.64 -3.67
CA VAL A 401 6.54 -15.51 -3.30
C VAL A 401 7.76 -16.01 -2.52
N ALA A 402 7.58 -16.90 -1.53
CA ALA A 402 8.69 -17.46 -0.78
C ALA A 402 9.64 -18.25 -1.68
N ALA A 403 9.11 -19.05 -2.60
CA ALA A 403 9.90 -19.80 -3.59
C ALA A 403 10.70 -18.87 -4.52
N ALA A 404 10.05 -17.83 -5.09
CA ALA A 404 10.69 -16.87 -5.98
C ALA A 404 11.83 -16.08 -5.31
N LEU A 405 11.65 -15.76 -4.02
CA LEU A 405 12.63 -15.01 -3.22
C LEU A 405 13.63 -15.90 -2.47
N LYS A 406 13.50 -17.23 -2.59
CA LYS A 406 14.31 -18.22 -1.85
C LYS A 406 14.31 -17.94 -0.34
N LEU A 407 13.12 -17.67 0.20
CA LEU A 407 12.88 -17.41 1.61
C LEU A 407 12.51 -18.70 2.33
N GLU A 408 13.32 -19.07 3.32
CA GLU A 408 13.05 -20.23 4.15
C GLU A 408 12.01 -19.92 5.24
N PRO A 409 11.24 -20.93 5.71
CA PRO A 409 10.23 -20.72 6.75
C PRO A 409 10.78 -20.10 8.04
N TRP A 410 12.02 -20.39 8.41
CA TRP A 410 12.66 -19.81 9.59
C TRP A 410 13.02 -18.32 9.38
N GLU A 411 13.37 -17.92 8.15
CA GLU A 411 13.60 -16.50 7.80
C GLU A 411 12.29 -15.72 7.94
N LEU A 412 11.18 -16.26 7.43
CA LEU A 412 9.85 -15.63 7.55
C LEU A 412 9.43 -15.47 9.02
N LYS A 413 9.62 -16.51 9.86
CA LYS A 413 9.32 -16.45 11.30
C LYS A 413 10.23 -15.46 12.04
N ARG A 414 11.52 -15.44 11.72
CA ARG A 414 12.48 -14.47 12.29
C ARG A 414 12.08 -13.03 11.94
N ASN A 415 11.73 -12.78 10.68
CA ASN A 415 11.26 -11.47 10.22
C ASN A 415 10.00 -11.07 11.00
N LEU A 416 9.02 -11.97 11.14
CA LEU A 416 7.81 -11.68 11.93
C LEU A 416 8.12 -11.31 13.38
N SER A 417 9.04 -12.03 14.04
CA SER A 417 9.46 -11.80 15.42
C SER A 417 10.25 -10.50 15.60
N ALA A 418 10.99 -10.07 14.58
CA ALA A 418 11.67 -8.77 14.55
C ALA A 418 10.73 -7.59 14.23
N GLY A 419 9.41 -7.82 14.24
CA GLY A 419 8.38 -6.79 14.05
C GLY A 419 8.01 -6.51 12.59
N PHE A 420 8.57 -7.26 11.63
CA PHE A 420 8.22 -7.10 10.22
C PHE A 420 6.80 -7.60 9.96
N ARG A 421 6.06 -6.82 9.17
CA ARG A 421 4.71 -7.12 8.68
C ARG A 421 4.65 -6.74 7.21
N CYS A 422 3.77 -7.39 6.44
CA CYS A 422 3.51 -6.98 5.05
C CYS A 422 3.14 -5.50 5.00
N GLY A 423 3.87 -4.69 4.21
CA GLY A 423 3.67 -3.25 4.08
C GLY A 423 4.38 -2.36 5.12
N ALA A 424 5.29 -2.91 5.93
CA ALA A 424 6.16 -2.13 6.82
C ALA A 424 7.30 -1.45 6.03
N ASP A 425 7.83 -0.30 6.50
CA ASP A 425 8.84 0.50 5.78
C ASP A 425 10.22 -0.19 5.57
N ASN A 426 10.49 -1.34 6.21
CA ASN A 426 11.72 -2.12 6.04
C ASN A 426 11.40 -3.46 5.35
N GLU A 427 11.71 -3.60 4.06
CA GLU A 427 11.29 -4.76 3.25
C GLU A 427 12.47 -5.55 2.67
N ILE A 428 13.68 -5.27 3.15
CA ILE A 428 14.90 -6.02 2.83
C ILE A 428 15.45 -6.50 4.17
N VAL A 429 15.53 -7.82 4.36
CA VAL A 429 16.02 -8.42 5.61
C VAL A 429 17.05 -9.48 5.27
N GLY A 430 18.22 -9.41 5.91
CA GLY A 430 19.33 -10.33 5.63
C GLY A 430 19.80 -10.28 4.16
N GLY A 431 19.65 -9.14 3.50
CA GLY A 431 20.01 -8.95 2.08
C GLY A 431 19.00 -9.53 1.07
N LYS A 432 17.87 -10.06 1.51
CA LYS A 432 16.78 -10.55 0.65
C LYS A 432 15.57 -9.63 0.72
N PRO A 433 14.88 -9.36 -0.40
CA PRO A 433 13.57 -8.71 -0.38
C PRO A 433 12.55 -9.64 0.31
N THR A 434 11.55 -9.05 0.96
CA THR A 434 10.48 -9.80 1.65
C THR A 434 9.17 -9.88 0.85
N GLY A 435 9.16 -9.32 -0.37
CA GLY A 435 8.03 -9.32 -1.29
C GLY A 435 8.43 -9.02 -2.73
N VAL A 436 7.41 -8.95 -3.60
CA VAL A 436 7.58 -8.79 -5.05
C VAL A 436 6.70 -7.63 -5.55
N ILE A 437 7.14 -6.96 -6.62
CA ILE A 437 6.34 -5.99 -7.38
C ILE A 437 5.58 -6.73 -8.46
N ARG A 438 4.26 -6.54 -8.53
CA ARG A 438 3.39 -7.14 -9.55
C ARG A 438 2.73 -6.08 -10.40
N ALA A 439 3.06 -6.06 -11.68
CA ALA A 439 2.30 -5.35 -12.70
C ALA A 439 1.36 -6.33 -13.41
N SER A 440 0.06 -6.04 -13.39
CA SER A 440 -0.99 -6.88 -13.99
C SER A 440 -1.87 -6.06 -14.92
N LEU A 441 -2.03 -6.55 -16.15
CA LEU A 441 -2.72 -5.89 -17.25
C LEU A 441 -4.14 -6.45 -17.41
N GLY A 442 -5.05 -5.67 -17.99
CA GLY A 442 -6.46 -6.03 -18.17
C GLY A 442 -6.96 -5.73 -19.57
N ALA A 443 -8.21 -6.09 -19.85
CA ALA A 443 -8.83 -5.98 -21.18
C ALA A 443 -8.83 -4.55 -21.76
N MET A 444 -8.84 -3.54 -20.90
CA MET A 444 -8.82 -2.13 -21.26
C MET A 444 -7.42 -1.54 -21.36
N SER A 445 -6.36 -2.25 -20.94
CA SER A 445 -4.98 -1.76 -20.96
C SER A 445 -4.50 -1.41 -22.38
N THR A 446 -3.56 -0.49 -22.49
CA THR A 446 -3.05 0.01 -23.79
C THR A 446 -1.54 -0.11 -23.88
N GLU A 447 -0.98 0.02 -25.09
CA GLU A 447 0.48 0.10 -25.25
C GLU A 447 1.03 1.33 -24.52
N SER A 448 0.29 2.45 -24.52
CA SER A 448 0.67 3.66 -23.81
C SER A 448 0.78 3.44 -22.29
N ASP A 449 -0.02 2.55 -21.69
CA ASP A 449 0.11 2.22 -20.26
C ASP A 449 1.44 1.53 -19.97
N VAL A 450 1.79 0.55 -20.81
CA VAL A 450 3.05 -0.20 -20.69
C VAL A 450 4.23 0.75 -20.89
N ASP A 451 4.18 1.59 -21.92
CA ASP A 451 5.26 2.52 -22.23
C ASP A 451 5.45 3.56 -21.11
N ARG A 452 4.37 4.17 -20.60
CA ARG A 452 4.43 5.09 -19.43
C ARG A 452 5.02 4.42 -18.20
N PHE A 453 4.71 3.14 -17.97
CA PHE A 453 5.29 2.40 -16.86
C PHE A 453 6.79 2.12 -17.04
N LEU A 454 7.21 1.74 -18.26
CA LEU A 454 8.62 1.54 -18.58
C LEU A 454 9.41 2.85 -18.48
N ASP A 455 8.83 3.96 -18.93
CA ASP A 455 9.40 5.30 -18.82
C ASP A 455 9.54 5.72 -17.35
N PHE A 456 8.55 5.40 -16.51
CA PHE A 456 8.65 5.58 -15.06
C PHE A 456 9.82 4.78 -14.46
N VAL A 457 9.96 3.49 -14.82
CA VAL A 457 11.09 2.68 -14.31
C VAL A 457 12.42 3.27 -14.80
N ARG A 458 12.49 3.69 -16.06
CA ARG A 458 13.67 4.33 -16.65
C ARG A 458 14.02 5.64 -15.96
N GLU A 459 13.06 6.51 -15.72
CA GLU A 459 13.30 7.85 -15.17
C GLU A 459 13.76 7.82 -13.69
N PHE A 460 13.22 6.90 -12.89
CA PHE A 460 13.41 6.92 -11.43
C PHE A 460 14.38 5.85 -10.91
N PHE A 461 14.65 4.79 -11.68
CA PHE A 461 15.44 3.65 -11.22
C PHE A 461 16.59 3.26 -12.15
N VAL A 462 16.61 3.74 -13.40
CA VAL A 462 17.81 3.61 -14.23
C VAL A 462 18.79 4.72 -13.88
N GLU A 463 20.03 4.32 -13.62
CA GLU A 463 21.10 5.23 -13.19
C GLU A 463 22.00 5.52 -14.41
N ASP A 464 21.70 6.62 -15.10
CA ASP A 464 22.44 7.08 -16.29
C ASP A 464 23.55 8.08 -15.95
N CYS A 465 23.44 8.76 -14.81
CA CYS A 465 24.36 9.82 -14.42
C CYS A 465 25.68 9.26 -13.89
N SER A 466 26.78 9.83 -14.40
CA SER A 466 28.05 9.93 -13.69
C SER A 466 27.81 10.19 -12.21
N ALA A 467 28.61 9.57 -11.34
CA ALA A 467 28.79 10.00 -9.95
C ALA A 467 28.57 11.51 -9.83
N PRO A 468 27.82 12.00 -8.82
CA PRO A 468 27.55 13.42 -8.68
C PRO A 468 28.85 14.15 -8.93
N LEU A 469 28.85 15.05 -9.93
CA LEU A 469 30.00 15.85 -10.31
C LEU A 469 30.73 16.21 -9.03
N SER A 470 31.86 15.55 -8.79
CA SER A 470 32.83 16.05 -7.86
C SER A 470 33.15 17.42 -8.41
N LEU A 471 32.54 18.44 -7.81
CA LEU A 471 32.81 19.84 -8.08
C LEU A 471 34.33 19.93 -8.25
N PRO A 472 34.84 20.51 -9.36
CA PRO A 472 36.28 20.57 -9.57
C PRO A 472 36.87 21.19 -8.32
N ARG A 473 37.64 20.38 -7.58
CA ARG A 473 38.29 20.74 -6.34
C ARG A 473 39.36 21.76 -6.73
N LYS A 474 38.97 23.03 -6.83
CA LYS A 474 39.93 24.13 -6.80
C LYS A 474 40.58 24.02 -5.44
N THR A 475 41.81 23.52 -5.44
CA THR A 475 42.74 23.60 -4.33
C THR A 475 42.89 25.07 -3.98
N PHE A 476 42.09 25.55 -3.04
CA PHE A 476 42.37 26.83 -2.40
C PHE A 476 43.59 26.61 -1.52
N PRO A 477 44.69 27.36 -1.72
CA PRO A 477 45.79 27.35 -0.78
C PRO A 477 45.26 27.81 0.58
N HIS A 478 45.58 27.02 1.60
CA HIS A 478 45.31 27.32 2.99
C HIS A 478 45.73 28.75 3.32
N SER A 479 44.74 29.62 3.51
CA SER A 479 44.88 30.87 4.24
C SER A 479 43.76 30.90 5.27
N SER A 480 44.17 30.77 6.52
CA SER A 480 43.34 30.77 7.72
C SER A 480 42.80 32.18 7.99
N VAL A 481 41.70 32.57 7.33
CA VAL A 481 40.72 33.55 7.83
C VAL A 481 39.37 33.23 7.14
N SER A 482 38.46 32.52 7.80
CA SER A 482 37.09 32.39 7.29
C SER A 482 36.39 33.73 7.43
N SER A 483 36.01 34.34 6.30
CA SER A 483 35.06 35.44 6.33
C SER A 483 33.70 34.85 6.74
N PRO A 484 32.99 35.41 7.75
CA PRO A 484 31.72 34.87 8.19
C PRO A 484 30.71 34.94 7.02
N ILE A 485 30.10 33.81 6.67
CA ILE A 485 28.93 33.81 5.80
C ILE A 485 27.83 34.53 6.57
N ASP A 486 27.34 35.64 6.05
CA ASP A 486 26.30 36.45 6.67
C ASP A 486 24.94 35.75 6.49
N MET A 487 24.61 34.85 7.42
CA MET A 487 23.34 34.13 7.47
C MET A 487 22.47 34.70 8.58
N HIS A 488 21.16 34.74 8.37
CA HIS A 488 20.19 35.14 9.37
C HIS A 488 18.93 34.28 9.33
N VAL A 489 18.14 34.31 10.40
CA VAL A 489 16.84 33.64 10.47
C VAL A 489 15.82 34.38 9.61
N LYS A 490 15.37 33.77 8.51
CA LYS A 490 14.34 34.30 7.61
C LYS A 490 12.94 34.18 8.20
N SER A 491 12.62 33.03 8.80
CA SER A 491 11.30 32.79 9.37
C SER A 491 11.32 31.74 10.46
N ILE A 492 10.45 31.92 11.46
CA ILE A 492 10.18 30.94 12.52
C ILE A 492 8.71 30.55 12.42
N THR A 493 8.42 29.25 12.39
CA THR A 493 7.06 28.70 12.31
C THR A 493 6.83 27.67 13.40
N VAL A 494 5.70 27.81 14.08
CA VAL A 494 5.21 26.88 15.12
C VAL A 494 4.03 26.11 14.56
N TYR A 495 3.91 24.83 14.85
CA TYR A 495 2.77 24.00 14.43
C TYR A 495 2.00 23.52 15.67
N PRO A 496 1.10 24.33 16.25
CA PRO A 496 0.41 23.98 17.50
C PRO A 496 -0.32 22.63 17.42
N ILE A 497 -1.08 22.43 16.33
CA ILE A 497 -1.77 21.17 16.07
C ILE A 497 -0.96 20.37 15.04
N LYS A 498 -0.58 19.14 15.41
CA LYS A 498 0.10 18.19 14.52
C LYS A 498 -0.68 18.06 13.22
N SER A 499 0.04 18.06 12.10
CA SER A 499 -0.50 17.89 10.75
C SER A 499 -1.32 19.07 10.21
N CYS A 500 -1.58 20.12 11.00
CA CYS A 500 -2.27 21.33 10.53
C CYS A 500 -1.29 22.38 9.98
N GLY A 501 -1.82 23.51 9.50
CA GLY A 501 -1.03 24.68 9.08
C GLY A 501 -0.15 25.24 10.20
N GLY A 502 0.89 25.98 9.80
CA GLY A 502 1.81 26.63 10.72
C GLY A 502 1.36 28.03 11.12
N PHE A 503 1.68 28.41 12.36
CA PHE A 503 1.66 29.78 12.85
C PHE A 503 3.03 30.41 12.63
N ALA A 504 3.11 31.40 11.73
CA ALA A 504 4.34 32.15 11.48
C ALA A 504 4.54 33.18 12.60
N VAL A 505 5.68 33.13 13.29
CA VAL A 505 6.01 34.08 14.36
C VAL A 505 6.27 35.46 13.74
N PRO A 506 5.58 36.52 14.19
CA PRO A 506 5.79 37.86 13.64
C PRO A 506 7.23 38.36 13.84
N PRO A 507 7.77 39.17 12.90
CA PRO A 507 9.07 39.82 13.09
C PRO A 507 9.09 40.67 14.37
N GLY A 508 10.21 40.69 15.07
CA GLY A 508 10.33 41.43 16.34
C GLY A 508 9.89 40.67 17.59
N VAL A 509 9.19 39.54 17.44
CA VAL A 509 8.72 38.72 18.57
C VAL A 509 9.78 37.68 18.93
N ARG A 510 10.21 37.67 20.20
CA ARG A 510 11.10 36.64 20.75
C ARG A 510 10.27 35.41 21.13
N TRP A 511 10.56 34.27 20.52
CA TRP A 511 9.85 33.01 20.77
C TRP A 511 10.66 32.07 21.64
N ALA A 512 10.09 31.65 22.77
CA ALA A 512 10.78 30.79 23.73
C ALA A 512 11.11 29.41 23.13
N VAL A 513 12.33 28.94 23.41
CA VAL A 513 12.83 27.60 23.12
C VAL A 513 12.84 26.81 24.41
N ARG A 514 12.32 25.59 24.37
CA ARG A 514 12.30 24.63 25.48
C ARG A 514 13.18 23.43 25.13
N THR A 515 13.39 22.56 26.11
CA THR A 515 14.07 21.27 25.91
C THR A 515 13.41 20.42 24.83
N GLU A 516 12.08 20.52 24.69
CA GLU A 516 11.28 19.76 23.74
C GLU A 516 11.14 20.43 22.36
N GLY A 517 11.62 21.67 22.18
CA GLY A 517 11.54 22.43 20.92
C GLY A 517 11.02 23.86 21.10
N LEU A 518 10.47 24.46 20.04
CA LEU A 518 9.81 25.77 20.16
C LEU A 518 8.59 25.65 21.09
N ALA A 519 8.38 26.64 21.96
CA ALA A 519 7.21 26.66 22.84
C ALA A 519 5.92 26.56 22.03
N TRP A 520 4.97 25.75 22.52
CA TRP A 520 3.66 25.48 21.89
C TRP A 520 3.69 24.72 20.56
N ASP A 521 4.85 24.19 20.14
CA ASP A 521 4.94 23.36 18.95
C ASP A 521 4.44 21.94 19.23
N ARG A 522 3.45 21.49 18.44
CA ARG A 522 2.92 20.12 18.40
C ARG A 522 2.42 19.60 19.76
N GLU A 523 1.75 20.46 20.53
CA GLU A 523 1.06 20.08 21.77
C GLU A 523 -0.31 19.41 21.51
N TRP A 524 -0.92 19.63 20.35
CA TRP A 524 -2.23 19.08 20.02
C TRP A 524 -2.19 18.11 18.82
N CYS A 525 -3.14 17.19 18.76
CA CYS A 525 -3.45 16.42 17.55
C CYS A 525 -4.95 16.15 17.43
N LEU A 526 -5.38 15.73 16.24
CA LEU A 526 -6.72 15.20 16.02
C LEU A 526 -6.68 13.68 16.02
N ILE A 527 -7.63 13.03 16.68
CA ILE A 527 -7.73 11.57 16.80
C ILE A 527 -9.07 11.10 16.25
N HIS A 528 -9.08 10.00 15.51
CA HIS A 528 -10.32 9.37 15.05
C HIS A 528 -10.97 8.58 16.20
N PRO A 529 -12.23 8.85 16.58
CA PRO A 529 -12.82 8.30 17.79
C PRO A 529 -13.06 6.78 17.72
N GLY A 530 -13.29 6.23 16.53
CA GLY A 530 -13.55 4.79 16.35
C GLY A 530 -12.30 3.92 16.32
N SER A 531 -11.16 4.45 15.85
CA SER A 531 -9.92 3.68 15.69
C SER A 531 -8.83 4.06 16.70
N GLY A 532 -8.96 5.23 17.34
CA GLY A 532 -7.92 5.78 18.22
C GLY A 532 -6.67 6.28 17.48
N GLU A 533 -6.66 6.30 16.14
CA GLU A 533 -5.50 6.76 15.38
C GLU A 533 -5.44 8.28 15.25
N ALA A 534 -4.25 8.86 15.39
CA ALA A 534 -4.04 10.28 15.11
C ALA A 534 -4.12 10.56 13.60
N LEU A 535 -4.87 11.59 13.21
CA LEU A 535 -4.97 12.02 11.83
C LEU A 535 -3.64 12.61 11.33
N SER A 536 -3.32 12.32 10.07
CA SER A 536 -2.11 12.83 9.41
C SER A 536 -2.45 13.65 8.17
N GLN A 537 -1.67 14.69 7.92
CA GLN A 537 -1.80 15.53 6.71
C GLN A 537 -1.58 14.70 5.44
N LYS A 538 -0.75 13.64 5.54
CA LYS A 538 -0.54 12.67 4.46
C LYS A 538 -1.87 12.02 4.07
N ARG A 539 -2.68 11.54 5.02
CA ARG A 539 -3.98 10.90 4.73
C ARG A 539 -5.08 11.91 4.44
N TYR A 540 -5.08 13.05 5.14
CA TYR A 540 -6.10 14.10 5.06
C TYR A 540 -5.47 15.46 4.71
N PRO A 541 -5.23 15.77 3.42
CA PRO A 541 -4.56 17.00 3.00
C PRO A 541 -5.26 18.29 3.43
N LYS A 542 -6.60 18.24 3.56
CA LYS A 542 -7.43 19.36 4.06
C LYS A 542 -7.00 19.87 5.44
N MET A 543 -6.28 19.07 6.24
CA MET A 543 -5.70 19.52 7.50
C MET A 543 -4.74 20.70 7.32
N ALA A 544 -4.10 20.83 6.16
CA ALA A 544 -3.30 22.01 5.83
C ALA A 544 -4.12 23.31 5.99
N LEU A 545 -5.40 23.31 5.61
CA LEU A 545 -6.27 24.48 5.60
C LEU A 545 -6.77 24.89 6.99
N LEU A 546 -6.47 24.11 8.04
CA LEU A 546 -6.68 24.51 9.42
C LEU A 546 -5.52 25.42 9.85
N ARG A 547 -5.83 26.66 10.21
CA ARG A 547 -4.87 27.72 10.55
C ARG A 547 -4.91 28.04 12.03
N PRO A 548 -4.04 27.40 12.83
CA PRO A 548 -3.91 27.72 14.24
C PRO A 548 -3.17 29.05 14.44
N VAL A 549 -3.65 29.87 15.36
CA VAL A 549 -3.06 31.12 15.84
C VAL A 549 -3.08 31.09 17.37
N ILE A 550 -1.91 31.28 17.99
CA ILE A 550 -1.82 31.38 19.45
C ILE A 550 -1.99 32.85 19.83
N ASP A 551 -3.08 33.16 20.54
CA ASP A 551 -3.35 34.48 21.06
C ASP A 551 -3.09 34.51 22.56
N PHE A 552 -1.98 35.15 22.94
CA PHE A 552 -1.59 35.26 24.35
C PHE A 552 -2.39 36.30 25.13
N ASP A 553 -2.88 37.35 24.45
CA ASP A 553 -3.62 38.44 25.09
C ASP A 553 -4.99 37.94 25.58
N ASN A 554 -5.64 37.10 24.77
CA ASN A 554 -6.91 36.46 25.09
C ASN A 554 -6.76 35.08 25.73
N GLY A 555 -5.54 34.51 25.74
CA GLY A 555 -5.26 33.20 26.33
C GLY A 555 -5.92 32.03 25.59
N VAL A 556 -6.11 32.14 24.27
CA VAL A 556 -6.80 31.14 23.43
C VAL A 556 -5.95 30.69 22.23
N LEU A 557 -6.09 29.43 21.84
CA LEU A 557 -5.70 28.91 20.53
C LEU A 557 -6.90 29.09 19.60
N ARG A 558 -6.80 30.05 18.67
CA ARG A 558 -7.77 30.26 17.59
C ARG A 558 -7.44 29.36 16.42
N VAL A 559 -8.41 28.67 15.85
CA VAL A 559 -8.22 27.84 14.66
C VAL A 559 -9.28 28.20 13.63
N SER A 560 -8.84 28.77 12.51
CA SER A 560 -9.72 29.07 11.36
C SER A 560 -9.57 28.00 10.26
N TYR A 561 -10.62 27.83 9.46
CA TYR A 561 -10.60 26.95 8.30
C TYR A 561 -10.79 27.77 7.02
N ILE A 562 -9.81 27.72 6.12
CA ILE A 562 -9.79 28.52 4.87
C ILE A 562 -10.24 27.73 3.63
N GLY A 563 -10.73 26.50 3.79
CA GLY A 563 -11.16 25.64 2.69
C GLY A 563 -12.63 25.79 2.30
N PRO A 564 -13.05 25.19 1.17
CA PRO A 564 -14.46 25.17 0.78
C PRO A 564 -15.29 24.38 1.79
N VAL A 565 -16.36 25.00 2.29
CA VAL A 565 -17.25 24.42 3.27
C VAL A 565 -18.54 23.95 2.58
N ASN A 566 -18.93 22.70 2.80
CA ASN A 566 -20.22 22.18 2.35
C ASN A 566 -21.25 22.31 3.50
N GLY A 567 -22.17 23.27 3.39
CA GLY A 567 -23.35 23.39 4.27
C GLY A 567 -23.56 24.78 4.89
N LEU A 568 -24.83 25.16 5.08
CA LEU A 568 -25.22 26.37 5.82
C LEU A 568 -24.90 26.20 7.32
N GLY A 569 -24.15 27.15 7.91
CA GLY A 569 -23.93 27.22 9.37
C GLY A 569 -22.64 26.58 9.90
N HIS A 570 -21.57 26.46 9.09
CA HIS A 570 -20.26 26.08 9.59
C HIS A 570 -19.55 27.27 10.25
N PRO A 571 -19.10 27.16 11.52
CA PRO A 571 -18.31 28.22 12.14
C PRO A 571 -16.97 28.36 11.41
N SER A 572 -16.60 29.57 10.99
CA SER A 572 -15.34 29.84 10.29
C SER A 572 -14.11 29.66 11.17
N GLU A 573 -14.31 29.71 12.49
CA GLU A 573 -13.26 29.68 13.51
C GLU A 573 -13.76 28.99 14.80
N VAL A 574 -12.82 28.42 15.55
CA VAL A 574 -13.04 27.91 16.90
C VAL A 574 -11.96 28.42 17.85
N GLU A 575 -12.35 28.72 19.09
CA GLU A 575 -11.44 29.15 20.16
C GLU A 575 -11.29 28.04 21.21
N ILE A 576 -10.04 27.72 21.55
CA ILE A 576 -9.70 26.70 22.54
C ILE A 576 -8.86 27.37 23.64
N PRO A 577 -9.32 27.47 24.90
CA PRO A 577 -8.54 28.10 25.96
C PRO A 577 -7.19 27.41 26.17
N LEU A 578 -6.10 28.18 26.20
CA LEU A 578 -4.74 27.66 26.44
C LEU A 578 -4.59 27.07 27.85
N SER A 579 -5.40 27.56 28.80
CA SER A 579 -5.51 27.09 30.18
C SER A 579 -6.35 25.81 30.34
N ALA A 580 -7.14 25.43 29.34
CA ALA A 580 -7.95 24.21 29.38
C ALA A 580 -7.02 22.99 29.28
N ASN A 581 -6.55 22.53 30.44
CA ASN A 581 -5.95 21.22 30.61
C ASN A 581 -7.11 20.25 30.82
N PRO A 582 -7.38 19.28 29.91
CA PRO A 582 -8.58 18.46 29.99
C PRO A 582 -8.71 17.67 31.30
N GLY A 583 -7.60 17.45 32.02
CA GLY A 583 -7.58 16.79 33.33
C GLY A 583 -7.96 17.65 34.55
N LEU A 584 -8.12 18.98 34.42
CA LEU A 584 -8.38 19.88 35.58
C LEU A 584 -9.77 20.52 35.58
N SER A 585 -10.53 20.47 34.48
CA SER A 585 -11.80 21.21 34.34
C SER A 585 -13.05 20.35 34.11
N ALA A 586 -12.96 19.01 34.10
CA ALA A 586 -14.15 18.15 34.01
C ALA A 586 -13.97 16.80 34.73
N PRO A 587 -14.95 16.32 35.52
CA PRO A 587 -14.86 15.04 36.25
C PRO A 587 -14.96 13.77 35.36
N ARG A 588 -14.79 13.86 34.03
CA ARG A 588 -14.86 12.73 33.08
C ARG A 588 -14.00 12.94 31.82
N SER A 589 -12.73 13.34 31.93
CA SER A 589 -11.83 13.27 30.78
C SER A 589 -11.57 11.80 30.42
N LYS A 590 -12.09 11.30 29.29
CA LYS A 590 -11.75 9.96 28.79
C LYS A 590 -10.28 9.99 28.35
N GLN A 591 -9.42 9.31 29.09
CA GLN A 591 -8.06 9.03 28.66
C GLN A 591 -8.14 8.10 27.44
N MET A 592 -7.63 8.55 26.29
CA MET A 592 -7.60 7.76 25.07
C MET A 592 -6.16 7.35 24.76
N TYR A 593 -5.97 6.06 24.53
CA TYR A 593 -4.73 5.53 23.96
C TYR A 593 -4.76 5.78 22.45
N SER A 594 -3.71 6.43 21.93
CA SER A 594 -3.57 6.74 20.51
C SER A 594 -2.23 6.24 20.00
N ARG A 595 -2.13 5.94 18.71
CA ARG A 595 -0.83 5.68 18.05
C ARG A 595 -0.37 6.89 17.26
N VAL A 596 0.86 7.36 17.49
CA VAL A 596 1.52 8.38 16.67
C VAL A 596 2.88 7.85 16.22
N CYS A 597 3.08 7.73 14.90
CA CYS A 597 4.31 7.16 14.33
C CYS A 597 4.63 5.75 14.88
N GLY A 598 3.60 4.93 15.11
CA GLY A 598 3.73 3.55 15.60
C GLY A 598 3.78 3.39 17.13
N GLU A 599 3.98 4.46 17.89
CA GLU A 599 4.08 4.41 19.36
C GLU A 599 2.73 4.72 20.02
N GLU A 600 2.38 3.95 21.05
CA GLU A 600 1.22 4.22 21.89
C GLU A 600 1.50 5.40 22.82
N ILE A 601 0.60 6.38 22.79
CA ILE A 601 0.66 7.59 23.59
C ILE A 601 -0.68 7.82 24.28
N SER A 602 -0.63 8.32 25.51
CA SER A 602 -1.83 8.70 26.26
C SER A 602 -2.16 10.16 25.99
N ALA A 603 -3.27 10.40 25.29
CA ALA A 603 -3.74 11.74 24.93
C ALA A 603 -4.95 12.13 25.80
N GLN A 604 -5.03 13.40 26.19
CA GLN A 604 -6.22 13.93 26.85
C GLN A 604 -7.15 14.57 25.81
N ALA A 605 -8.29 13.91 25.54
CA ALA A 605 -9.26 14.39 24.57
C ALA A 605 -10.17 15.49 25.14
N TYR A 606 -10.46 16.52 24.33
CA TYR A 606 -11.42 17.57 24.68
C TYR A 606 -12.86 17.04 24.58
N VAL A 607 -13.68 17.35 25.58
CA VAL A 607 -15.09 16.90 25.67
C VAL A 607 -16.05 17.86 24.94
N SER A 608 -15.61 19.09 24.62
CA SER A 608 -16.44 20.09 23.95
C SER A 608 -16.97 19.59 22.60
N SER A 609 -18.30 19.52 22.48
CA SER A 609 -18.99 19.15 21.24
C SER A 609 -18.68 20.13 20.12
N ASP A 610 -18.54 21.42 20.45
CA ASP A 610 -18.41 22.49 19.46
C ASP A 610 -17.03 22.44 18.80
N VAL A 611 -15.99 22.22 19.61
CA VAL A 611 -14.61 22.03 19.13
C VAL A 611 -14.51 20.81 18.22
N ASN A 612 -15.02 19.67 18.66
CA ASN A 612 -14.94 18.43 17.89
C ASN A 612 -15.82 18.48 16.62
N SER A 613 -16.96 19.17 16.68
CA SER A 613 -17.85 19.38 15.52
C SER A 613 -17.19 20.25 14.45
N PHE A 614 -16.50 21.33 14.84
CA PHE A 614 -15.75 22.18 13.92
C PHE A 614 -14.73 21.38 13.11
N PHE A 615 -13.85 20.62 13.77
CA PHE A 615 -12.83 19.82 13.07
C PHE A 615 -13.46 18.71 12.21
N SER A 616 -14.48 18.03 12.73
CA SER A 616 -15.14 16.93 12.01
C SER A 616 -15.84 17.42 10.73
N LYS A 617 -16.54 18.56 10.80
CA LYS A 617 -17.19 19.17 9.63
C LYS A 617 -16.18 19.74 8.63
N SER A 618 -15.13 20.41 9.11
CA SER A 618 -14.07 20.97 8.26
C SER A 618 -13.34 19.89 7.45
N LEU A 619 -13.08 18.74 8.04
CA LEU A 619 -12.32 17.65 7.40
C LEU A 619 -13.23 16.63 6.68
N GLY A 620 -14.52 16.59 7.01
CA GLY A 620 -15.48 15.57 6.52
C GLY A 620 -15.24 14.20 7.12
N VAL A 621 -14.55 14.12 8.27
CA VAL A 621 -14.19 12.87 8.96
C VAL A 621 -14.37 13.06 10.46
N PRO A 622 -15.04 12.12 11.17
CA PRO A 622 -15.17 12.20 12.62
C PRO A 622 -13.80 12.29 13.30
N CYS A 623 -13.57 13.34 14.08
CA CYS A 623 -12.32 13.53 14.83
C CYS A 623 -12.53 14.31 16.12
N VAL A 624 -11.65 14.05 17.08
CA VAL A 624 -11.61 14.74 18.38
C VAL A 624 -10.27 15.41 18.57
N LEU A 625 -10.26 16.62 19.12
CA LEU A 625 -9.03 17.30 19.51
C LEU A 625 -8.49 16.67 20.79
N ALA A 626 -7.19 16.42 20.83
CA ALA A 626 -6.49 15.96 22.02
C ALA A 626 -5.21 16.76 22.26
N ARG A 627 -4.85 16.93 23.53
CA ARG A 627 -3.63 17.62 23.96
C ARG A 627 -2.65 16.66 24.64
N PHE A 628 -1.37 16.87 24.37
CA PHE A 628 -0.24 16.24 25.04
C PHE A 628 0.45 17.28 25.91
N PRO A 629 0.37 17.17 27.24
CA PRO A 629 1.02 18.13 28.11
C PRO A 629 2.54 18.01 27.99
N ALA A 630 3.24 19.16 28.02
CA ALA A 630 4.69 19.20 28.10
C ALA A 630 5.18 18.44 29.35
N GLY A 631 6.11 17.50 29.15
CA GLY A 631 6.68 16.67 30.22
C GLY A 631 6.12 15.24 30.34
N GLY A 632 4.93 14.95 29.79
CA GLY A 632 4.31 13.61 29.83
C GLY A 632 3.95 13.14 31.24
N ILE A 633 2.68 12.83 31.51
CA ILE A 633 2.28 12.22 32.78
C ILE A 633 2.32 10.69 32.59
N GLY A 634 3.36 10.02 33.11
CA GLY A 634 3.49 8.55 33.15
C GLY A 634 4.75 7.97 32.48
N LEU A 635 4.86 6.63 32.49
CA LEU A 635 6.01 5.81 32.00
C LEU A 635 6.33 5.91 30.48
N CYS A 636 5.73 6.84 29.73
CA CYS A 636 5.83 6.90 28.27
C CYS A 636 6.23 8.29 27.76
N SER A 637 7.50 8.68 27.96
CA SER A 637 8.10 9.84 27.28
C SER A 637 8.66 9.43 25.92
N ARG A 638 8.35 10.19 24.84
CA ARG A 638 8.97 9.97 23.51
C ARG A 638 10.37 10.57 23.46
N THR A 639 11.31 9.91 22.79
CA THR A 639 12.72 10.33 22.70
C THR A 639 13.10 10.74 21.27
N VAL A 640 14.14 11.59 21.14
CA VAL A 640 14.71 12.01 19.85
C VAL A 640 15.18 10.78 19.05
N LYS A 641 14.79 10.69 17.78
CA LYS A 641 15.15 9.58 16.87
C LYS A 641 16.12 9.97 15.76
N ALA A 642 16.35 11.27 15.55
CA ALA A 642 17.29 11.77 14.54
C ALA A 642 18.75 11.36 14.88
N ARG A 643 19.48 10.88 13.86
CA ARG A 643 20.90 10.51 13.91
C ARG A 643 21.62 10.99 12.64
N LEU A 644 22.93 11.22 12.76
CA LEU A 644 23.80 11.50 11.62
C LEU A 644 23.75 10.34 10.62
N GLN A 645 23.64 10.68 9.34
CA GLN A 645 23.55 9.69 8.26
C GLN A 645 24.95 9.40 7.68
N LYS A 646 25.11 8.23 7.04
CA LYS A 646 26.41 7.81 6.46
C LYS A 646 26.95 8.81 5.43
N HIS A 647 26.09 9.42 4.62
CA HIS A 647 26.49 10.47 3.66
C HIS A 647 26.98 11.76 4.33
N GLN A 648 26.71 11.95 5.62
CA GLN A 648 27.19 13.08 6.42
C GLN A 648 28.51 12.76 7.14
N HIS A 649 28.94 11.50 7.16
CA HIS A 649 30.27 11.11 7.63
C HIS A 649 31.28 11.20 6.48
N GLN A 650 32.11 12.24 6.46
CA GLN A 650 33.40 12.16 5.80
C GLN A 650 34.43 11.60 6.78
N GLN A 651 34.56 10.28 6.86
CA GLN A 651 35.81 9.65 7.26
C GLN A 651 36.18 8.50 6.32
N SER A 652 37.42 8.62 5.87
CA SER A 652 38.21 7.69 5.08
C SER A 652 38.17 6.26 5.66
N GLU A 653 37.54 5.32 4.94
CA GLU A 653 37.91 3.90 5.06
C GLU A 653 39.27 3.68 4.38
N THR A 654 40.32 4.32 4.88
CA THR A 654 41.67 3.80 4.74
C THR A 654 41.87 2.80 5.87
N TYR A 655 41.44 1.56 5.64
CA TYR A 655 41.87 0.43 6.45
C TYR A 655 43.41 0.38 6.43
N ARG A 656 44.07 0.80 7.51
CA ARG A 656 45.43 0.38 7.80
C ARG A 656 45.35 -1.09 8.25
N THR A 657 45.29 -2.01 7.29
CA THR A 657 45.52 -3.43 7.57
C THR A 657 46.98 -3.62 7.98
N LEU A 658 47.21 -3.90 9.26
CA LEU A 658 48.43 -4.55 9.70
C LEU A 658 48.45 -5.98 9.11
N PRO A 659 49.57 -6.47 8.54
CA PRO A 659 49.63 -7.84 8.04
C PRO A 659 49.50 -8.81 9.22
N GLY A 660 48.45 -9.64 9.24
CA GLY A 660 48.32 -10.75 10.19
C GLY A 660 47.17 -10.69 11.20
N SER A 661 46.29 -9.69 11.17
CA SER A 661 45.04 -9.74 11.96
C SER A 661 43.96 -10.53 11.20
N PHE A 662 43.45 -11.60 11.81
CA PHE A 662 42.27 -12.32 11.34
C PHE A 662 41.08 -11.36 11.22
N PRO A 663 40.22 -11.49 10.19
CA PRO A 663 39.05 -10.64 10.06
C PRO A 663 38.04 -10.98 11.18
N ASP A 664 37.74 -10.00 12.03
CA ASP A 664 36.57 -10.09 12.89
C ASP A 664 35.31 -10.19 12.01
N ILE A 665 34.45 -11.15 12.36
CA ILE A 665 33.18 -11.44 11.70
C ILE A 665 32.35 -10.15 11.69
N PRO A 666 31.88 -9.65 10.52
CA PRO A 666 31.06 -8.46 10.47
C PRO A 666 29.75 -8.75 11.21
N SER A 667 29.50 -7.98 12.27
CA SER A 667 28.19 -7.97 12.91
C SER A 667 27.14 -7.54 11.88
N PRO A 668 25.93 -8.12 11.88
CA PRO A 668 24.91 -7.83 10.88
C PRO A 668 24.60 -6.32 10.83
N PRO A 669 24.42 -5.72 9.63
CA PRO A 669 23.71 -4.46 9.57
C PRO A 669 22.28 -4.74 10.05
N ASP A 670 21.70 -3.84 10.83
CA ASP A 670 20.28 -3.84 11.28
C ASP A 670 19.97 -4.37 12.69
N SER A 671 20.96 -4.51 13.59
CA SER A 671 20.65 -4.54 15.03
C SER A 671 20.41 -3.14 15.58
N ASP A 672 19.22 -2.59 15.31
CA ASP A 672 18.69 -1.33 15.88
C ASP A 672 18.44 -1.40 17.41
N SER A 673 18.87 -2.47 18.09
CA SER A 673 18.64 -2.70 19.53
C SER A 673 19.86 -2.57 20.44
N ASP A 674 21.10 -2.48 19.94
CA ASP A 674 22.30 -2.46 20.81
C ASP A 674 23.16 -1.19 20.65
N SER A 675 22.61 -0.05 21.10
CA SER A 675 23.40 1.16 21.50
C SER A 675 22.58 2.13 22.37
N ALA A 676 21.56 1.66 23.09
CA ALA A 676 20.67 2.50 23.90
C ALA A 676 21.33 3.14 25.15
N LYS A 677 22.67 3.09 25.31
CA LYS A 677 23.35 3.49 26.55
C LYS A 677 24.36 4.63 26.46
N GLN A 678 24.58 5.28 25.30
CA GLN A 678 25.53 6.41 25.24
C GLN A 678 25.01 7.60 24.42
N SER A 679 24.11 8.37 25.03
CA SER A 679 24.03 9.86 25.00
C SER A 679 22.71 10.27 25.67
N GLY A 680 22.75 11.23 26.61
CA GLY A 680 21.61 11.58 27.47
C GLY A 680 20.29 11.80 26.71
N GLN A 681 19.34 10.89 26.89
CA GLN A 681 18.02 10.93 26.25
C GLN A 681 17.19 12.08 26.86
N ARG A 682 16.73 13.01 26.02
CA ARG A 682 15.77 14.08 26.38
C ARG A 682 14.46 13.92 25.60
N SER A 683 13.35 14.30 26.23
CA SER A 683 11.98 14.11 25.74
C SER A 683 11.61 15.00 24.54
N ILE A 684 10.77 14.48 23.63
CA ILE A 684 10.10 15.23 22.56
C ILE A 684 8.58 15.10 22.69
N LEU A 685 7.83 16.06 22.13
CA LEU A 685 6.36 16.03 22.08
C LEU A 685 5.85 15.19 20.88
N LEU A 686 4.83 15.66 20.16
CA LEU A 686 4.28 14.97 18.99
C LEU A 686 5.11 15.14 17.71
N SER A 687 6.32 15.71 17.81
CA SER A 687 7.29 15.78 16.70
C SER A 687 7.70 14.39 16.22
N ASN A 688 8.01 14.25 14.94
CA ASN A 688 8.31 12.93 14.36
C ASN A 688 9.68 12.41 14.79
N GLU A 689 10.75 13.21 14.59
CA GLU A 689 12.15 12.76 14.74
C GLU A 689 13.00 13.67 15.63
N SER A 690 12.72 14.99 15.68
CA SER A 690 13.45 15.97 16.50
C SER A 690 12.58 17.15 16.99
N PRO A 691 13.07 17.94 17.97
CA PRO A 691 12.42 19.16 18.45
C PRO A 691 12.22 20.25 17.40
N ILE A 692 13.25 20.53 16.59
CA ILE A 692 13.26 21.63 15.62
C ILE A 692 13.83 21.12 14.29
N LEU A 693 13.16 21.49 13.19
CA LEU A 693 13.61 21.23 11.82
C LEU A 693 14.09 22.54 11.18
N LEU A 694 15.32 22.53 10.69
CA LEU A 694 15.97 23.63 9.99
C LEU A 694 15.98 23.38 8.47
N VAL A 695 15.69 24.40 7.68
CA VAL A 695 15.84 24.39 6.21
C VAL A 695 16.65 25.61 5.77
N ASN A 696 17.59 25.38 4.85
CA ASN A 696 18.38 26.43 4.20
C ASN A 696 17.67 26.88 2.92
N ARG A 697 17.36 28.19 2.82
CA ARG A 697 16.66 28.75 1.65
C ARG A 697 17.44 28.55 0.35
N SER A 698 18.77 28.63 0.38
CA SER A 698 19.59 28.42 -0.82
C SER A 698 19.43 27.00 -1.39
N SER A 699 19.23 25.99 -0.53
CA SER A 699 18.94 24.61 -0.96
C SER A 699 17.54 24.47 -1.56
N VAL A 700 16.55 25.21 -1.04
CA VAL A 700 15.20 25.28 -1.63
C VAL A 700 15.25 25.91 -3.02
N ASP A 701 16.02 27.00 -3.18
CA ASP A 701 16.17 27.68 -4.46
C ASP A 701 16.75 26.72 -5.54
N VAL A 702 17.78 25.94 -5.21
CA VAL A 702 18.34 24.92 -6.13
C VAL A 702 17.34 23.83 -6.51
N VAL A 703 16.55 23.35 -5.54
CA VAL A 703 15.48 22.36 -5.83
C VAL A 703 14.44 22.97 -6.75
N ASN A 704 14.06 24.22 -6.52
CA ASN A 704 13.10 24.93 -7.37
C ASN A 704 13.63 25.21 -8.78
N GLU A 705 14.92 25.53 -8.93
CA GLU A 705 15.55 25.65 -10.25
C GLU A 705 15.49 24.33 -11.03
N GLU A 706 15.71 23.18 -10.38
CA GLU A 706 15.57 21.87 -11.01
C GLU A 706 14.11 21.57 -11.40
N ILE A 707 13.15 21.89 -10.51
CA ILE A 707 11.72 21.73 -10.78
C ILE A 707 11.32 22.55 -12.01
N VAL A 708 11.71 23.83 -12.06
CA VAL A 708 11.37 24.74 -13.16
C VAL A 708 12.04 24.32 -14.46
N ARG A 709 13.30 23.88 -14.42
CA ARG A 709 14.02 23.36 -15.60
C ARG A 709 13.29 22.20 -16.26
N ARG A 710 12.54 21.42 -15.47
CA ARG A 710 11.76 20.27 -15.93
C ARG A 710 10.29 20.59 -16.22
N GLY A 711 9.92 21.87 -16.24
CA GLY A 711 8.57 22.32 -16.56
C GLY A 711 7.58 22.27 -15.38
N GLY A 712 8.05 22.03 -14.16
CA GLY A 712 7.23 22.11 -12.95
C GLY A 712 7.14 23.53 -12.37
N ALA A 713 6.18 23.73 -11.46
CA ALA A 713 6.07 24.97 -10.69
C ALA A 713 6.87 24.85 -9.38
N GLY A 714 7.74 25.83 -9.11
CA GLY A 714 8.51 25.88 -7.86
C GLY A 714 7.60 25.87 -6.63
N VAL A 715 8.11 25.31 -5.53
CA VAL A 715 7.38 25.17 -4.27
C VAL A 715 7.87 26.18 -3.22
N PRO A 716 6.96 26.73 -2.40
CA PRO A 716 7.31 27.61 -1.29
C PRO A 716 8.05 26.89 -0.14
N ASP A 717 8.71 27.65 0.74
CA ASP A 717 9.48 27.10 1.88
C ASP A 717 8.58 26.35 2.88
N ASP A 718 7.33 26.78 3.02
CA ASP A 718 6.35 26.22 3.95
C ASP A 718 5.93 24.78 3.57
N SER A 719 6.09 24.38 2.29
CA SER A 719 5.93 23.00 1.83
C SER A 719 6.86 22.04 2.57
N TYR A 720 8.06 22.47 2.96
CA TYR A 720 9.01 21.65 3.72
C TYR A 720 8.71 21.63 5.22
N ARG A 721 7.74 22.40 5.69
CA ARG A 721 7.28 22.46 7.08
C ARG A 721 8.40 22.58 8.11
N ALA A 722 9.41 23.40 7.79
CA ALA A 722 10.48 23.71 8.72
C ALA A 722 9.94 24.53 9.90
N ASN A 723 10.60 24.40 11.05
CA ASN A 723 10.36 25.27 12.19
C ASN A 723 11.21 26.55 12.08
N VAL A 724 12.41 26.44 11.52
CA VAL A 724 13.31 27.57 11.26
C VAL A 724 13.79 27.51 9.82
N VAL A 725 13.70 28.63 9.11
CA VAL A 725 14.29 28.81 7.77
C VAL A 725 15.38 29.87 7.88
N ILE A 726 16.55 29.59 7.34
CA ILE A 726 17.69 30.51 7.30
C ILE A 726 17.97 30.95 5.87
N GLU A 727 18.50 32.16 5.74
CA GLU A 727 18.83 32.77 4.46
C GLU A 727 20.18 33.47 4.52
N THR A 728 20.94 33.36 3.43
CA THR A 728 22.21 34.06 3.23
C THR A 728 21.95 35.43 2.62
N ALA A 729 22.56 36.48 3.17
CA ALA A 729 22.39 37.84 2.67
C ALA A 729 22.76 37.97 1.17
N ALA A 730 21.98 38.76 0.42
CA ALA A 730 22.11 38.90 -1.02
C ALA A 730 23.50 39.39 -1.46
N THR A 731 24.13 40.28 -0.68
CA THR A 731 25.49 40.81 -0.92
C THR A 731 26.58 39.74 -0.79
N SER A 732 26.32 38.67 -0.04
CA SER A 732 27.24 37.55 0.18
C SER A 732 27.07 36.43 -0.85
N ARG A 733 25.86 36.28 -1.44
CA ARG A 733 25.57 35.31 -2.51
C ARG A 733 26.39 35.57 -3.78
N GLU A 734 26.62 36.83 -4.12
CA GLU A 734 27.43 37.22 -5.29
C GLU A 734 28.94 37.03 -5.10
N ARG A 735 29.44 37.09 -3.85
CA ARG A 735 30.89 36.97 -3.54
C ARG A 735 31.36 35.55 -3.25
N ASN A 736 30.54 34.73 -2.58
CA ASN A 736 30.99 33.43 -2.03
C ASN A 736 30.41 32.19 -2.75
N GLY A 737 29.62 32.38 -3.81
CA GLY A 737 28.95 31.29 -4.52
C GLY A 737 27.71 30.75 -3.79
N ASN A 738 27.04 29.75 -4.39
CA ASN A 738 25.80 29.18 -3.87
C ASN A 738 26.07 28.35 -2.59
N SER A 739 25.48 28.74 -1.46
CA SER A 739 25.58 28.05 -0.16
C SER A 739 24.56 26.91 -0.01
N ALA A 740 24.06 26.35 -1.11
CA ALA A 740 23.16 25.20 -1.07
C ALA A 740 23.87 23.96 -0.55
N TRP A 741 23.14 23.13 0.20
CA TRP A 741 23.57 21.83 0.76
C TRP A 741 24.66 21.88 1.83
N THR A 742 25.16 23.08 2.18
CA THR A 742 26.17 23.21 3.23
C THR A 742 25.67 22.69 4.58
N GLU A 743 24.36 22.67 4.80
CA GLU A 743 23.75 22.15 6.01
C GLU A 743 24.03 20.66 6.28
N ASP A 744 24.41 19.87 5.27
CA ASP A 744 24.73 18.46 5.47
C ASP A 744 26.06 18.25 6.22
N THR A 745 26.96 19.25 6.21
CA THR A 745 28.31 19.20 6.81
C THR A 745 28.44 20.01 8.09
N TRP A 746 27.36 20.54 8.62
CA TRP A 746 27.38 21.30 9.88
C TRP A 746 27.31 20.36 11.09
N ASN A 747 28.07 20.68 12.13
CA ASN A 747 28.01 20.02 13.43
C ASN A 747 27.12 20.79 14.40
N LYS A 748 27.43 22.07 14.57
CA LYS A 748 26.71 22.99 15.46
C LYS A 748 26.33 24.25 14.72
N ILE A 749 25.23 24.85 15.17
CA ILE A 749 24.75 26.13 14.68
C ILE A 749 24.44 27.02 15.87
N ARG A 750 24.92 28.26 15.83
CA ARG A 750 24.60 29.28 16.81
C ARG A 750 23.69 30.32 16.16
N ILE A 751 22.51 30.51 16.74
CA ILE A 751 21.49 31.46 16.31
C ILE A 751 21.37 32.51 17.40
N GLY A 752 21.76 33.75 17.10
CA GLY A 752 21.92 34.80 18.10
C GLY A 752 22.93 34.38 19.17
N GLN A 753 22.45 34.25 20.41
CA GLN A 753 23.24 33.84 21.58
C GLN A 753 23.06 32.35 21.95
N HIS A 754 22.25 31.60 21.19
CA HIS A 754 21.87 30.23 21.55
C HIS A 754 22.53 29.21 20.64
N GLU A 755 23.07 28.14 21.24
CA GLU A 755 23.74 27.05 20.53
C GLU A 755 22.76 25.88 20.29
N PHE A 756 22.83 25.31 19.09
CA PHE A 756 22.04 24.15 18.70
C PHE A 756 22.95 23.07 18.12
N GLN A 757 22.76 21.84 18.60
CA GLN A 757 23.39 20.66 18.06
C GLN A 757 22.57 20.11 16.90
N LEU A 758 23.22 19.85 15.77
CA LEU A 758 22.59 19.18 14.63
C LEU A 758 22.59 17.67 14.85
N LEU A 759 21.46 17.04 14.52
CA LEU A 759 21.15 15.64 14.81
C LEU A 759 21.12 14.77 13.55
N GLY A 760 21.27 15.35 12.36
CA GLY A 760 21.28 14.65 11.07
C GLY A 760 20.20 15.11 10.07
N SER A 761 20.32 14.66 8.82
CA SER A 761 19.39 15.03 7.74
C SER A 761 17.97 14.49 7.99
N CYS A 762 16.96 15.28 7.62
CA CYS A 762 15.55 14.91 7.78
C CYS A 762 15.05 14.05 6.62
N ARG A 763 14.50 12.86 6.94
CA ARG A 763 13.84 12.01 5.95
C ARG A 763 12.53 12.64 5.51
N ARG A 764 12.34 12.79 4.20
CA ARG A 764 11.12 13.36 3.63
C ARG A 764 10.14 12.28 3.20
N CYS A 765 8.87 12.64 3.23
CA CYS A 765 7.76 11.84 2.73
C CYS A 765 6.82 12.74 1.91
N GLN A 766 5.86 12.14 1.20
CA GLN A 766 4.89 12.83 0.32
C GLN A 766 4.11 13.98 0.99
N MET A 767 4.17 14.12 2.31
CA MET A 767 3.59 15.27 3.01
C MET A 767 4.13 16.61 2.47
N VAL A 768 5.39 16.68 2.02
CA VAL A 768 5.95 17.93 1.45
C VAL A 768 5.29 18.35 0.13
N CYS A 769 4.54 17.47 -0.52
CA CYS A 769 3.84 17.78 -1.76
C CYS A 769 2.40 18.30 -1.54
N VAL A 770 1.97 18.45 -0.29
CA VAL A 770 0.69 19.10 0.02
C VAL A 770 0.90 20.61 -0.06
N ASP A 771 0.20 21.26 -0.97
CA ASP A 771 0.16 22.72 -1.01
C ASP A 771 -0.55 23.23 0.25
N GLN A 772 0.14 24.06 1.02
CA GLN A 772 -0.34 24.44 2.34
C GLN A 772 -1.54 25.39 2.27
N MET A 773 -1.78 26.08 1.15
CA MET A 773 -2.85 27.06 0.95
C MET A 773 -4.13 26.48 0.35
N THR A 774 -4.00 25.45 -0.48
CA THR A 774 -5.11 24.82 -1.21
C THR A 774 -5.44 23.42 -0.70
N GLY A 775 -4.52 22.76 0.00
CA GLY A 775 -4.66 21.37 0.43
C GLY A 775 -4.59 20.37 -0.73
N ILE A 776 -4.26 20.82 -1.94
CA ILE A 776 -4.11 19.97 -3.12
C ILE A 776 -2.75 19.27 -3.07
N ARG A 777 -2.72 17.97 -3.38
CA ARG A 777 -1.48 17.21 -3.52
C ARG A 777 -0.87 17.44 -4.89
N ARG A 778 0.43 17.74 -4.92
CA ARG A 778 1.27 17.87 -6.12
C ARG A 778 2.26 16.70 -6.19
N GLN A 779 3.05 16.63 -7.26
CA GLN A 779 4.19 15.70 -7.32
C GLN A 779 5.46 16.29 -6.68
N GLU A 780 5.69 17.58 -6.88
CA GLU A 780 6.84 18.32 -6.36
C GLU A 780 6.64 18.79 -4.91
N PRO A 781 7.70 18.93 -4.10
CA PRO A 781 9.13 18.77 -4.46
C PRO A 781 9.66 17.33 -4.33
N PHE A 782 8.83 16.37 -3.92
CA PHE A 782 9.33 15.03 -3.59
C PHE A 782 9.90 14.30 -4.80
N SER A 783 9.33 14.46 -6.00
CA SER A 783 9.86 13.88 -7.24
C SER A 783 11.29 14.36 -7.51
N THR A 784 11.54 15.67 -7.46
CA THR A 784 12.87 16.24 -7.64
C THR A 784 13.84 15.82 -6.54
N LEU A 785 13.40 15.82 -5.28
CA LEU A 785 14.22 15.34 -4.16
C LEU A 785 14.56 13.85 -4.30
N ALA A 786 13.63 13.00 -4.75
CA ALA A 786 13.88 11.58 -4.95
C ALA A 786 14.93 11.31 -6.04
N ARG A 787 15.12 12.25 -6.97
CA ARG A 787 16.13 12.15 -8.05
C ARG A 787 17.49 12.73 -7.65
N THR A 788 17.49 13.79 -6.86
CA THR A 788 18.72 14.57 -6.55
C THR A 788 19.28 14.30 -5.16
N ARG A 789 18.43 13.84 -4.23
CA ARG A 789 18.69 13.76 -2.79
C ARG A 789 18.27 12.40 -2.21
N ARG A 790 18.41 11.35 -3.02
CA ARG A 790 18.17 9.95 -2.63
C ARG A 790 19.50 9.28 -2.29
N PHE A 791 19.62 8.82 -1.05
CA PHE A 791 20.77 8.09 -0.54
C PHE A 791 20.25 6.85 0.19
N ASP A 792 20.84 5.68 -0.06
CA ASP A 792 20.43 4.40 0.56
C ASP A 792 18.90 4.13 0.52
N GLY A 793 18.24 4.43 -0.60
CA GLY A 793 16.79 4.23 -0.79
C GLY A 793 15.89 5.18 0.03
N LYS A 794 16.45 6.26 0.58
CA LYS A 794 15.73 7.26 1.38
C LYS A 794 15.96 8.66 0.83
N VAL A 795 14.92 9.49 0.85
CA VAL A 795 14.95 10.87 0.35
C VAL A 795 15.16 11.84 1.52
N TYR A 796 16.17 12.70 1.42
CA TYR A 796 16.58 13.59 2.52
C TYR A 796 16.57 15.07 2.14
N PHE A 797 16.06 15.93 3.03
CA PHE A 797 16.11 17.39 2.85
C PHE A 797 15.96 18.13 4.17
N GLY A 798 16.78 19.16 4.44
CA GLY A 798 16.79 19.86 5.72
C GLY A 798 17.41 19.04 6.86
N VAL A 799 17.60 19.66 8.02
CA VAL A 799 18.40 19.11 9.12
C VAL A 799 17.66 19.22 10.44
N HIS A 800 17.73 18.16 11.24
CA HIS A 800 17.20 18.14 12.59
C HIS A 800 18.15 18.83 13.56
N MET A 801 17.62 19.67 14.44
CA MET A 801 18.42 20.33 15.48
C MET A 801 17.74 20.31 16.85
N ARG A 802 18.56 20.44 17.90
CA ARG A 802 18.11 20.60 19.29
C ARG A 802 18.90 21.71 19.96
N HIS A 803 18.29 22.38 20.93
CA HIS A 803 18.95 23.40 21.73
C HIS A 803 19.89 22.78 22.77
N GLU A 804 21.12 23.28 22.87
CA GLU A 804 22.06 22.93 23.92
C GLU A 804 22.13 24.06 24.95
N PRO A 805 21.71 23.84 26.21
CA PRO A 805 21.82 24.87 27.24
C PRO A 805 23.30 25.12 27.55
N GLY A 806 23.72 26.38 27.51
CA GLY A 806 25.10 26.77 27.82
C GLY A 806 25.47 26.40 29.26
N SER A 807 26.48 25.56 29.42
CA SER A 807 27.00 25.15 30.72
C SER A 807 27.72 26.31 31.42
N GLY A 808 27.14 26.82 32.51
CA GLY A 808 27.81 27.72 33.46
C GLY A 808 27.51 29.21 33.32
N ASP A 809 26.59 29.63 32.44
CA ASP A 809 26.23 31.05 32.30
C ASP A 809 24.89 31.37 33.02
N LEU A 810 24.94 32.20 34.05
CA LEU A 810 23.79 32.58 34.90
C LEU A 810 22.99 33.79 34.35
N SER A 811 23.25 34.22 33.12
CA SER A 811 22.58 35.37 32.48
C SER A 811 21.07 35.12 32.26
N LEU A 812 20.25 36.19 32.31
CA LEU A 812 18.80 36.14 32.03
C LEU A 812 18.47 35.52 30.66
N SER A 813 19.34 35.72 29.67
CA SER A 813 19.29 35.10 28.33
C SER A 813 19.48 33.58 28.37
N SER A 814 20.33 33.07 29.26
CA SER A 814 20.60 31.64 29.43
C SER A 814 19.50 30.91 30.23
N GLN A 815 18.74 31.63 31.06
CA GLN A 815 17.61 31.10 31.84
C GLN A 815 16.29 30.99 31.04
N SER A 816 16.14 31.71 29.93
CA SER A 816 14.95 31.70 29.07
C SER A 816 15.35 31.86 27.60
N PRO A 817 15.85 30.78 26.97
CA PRO A 817 16.35 30.86 25.60
C PRO A 817 15.21 31.18 24.65
N ALA A 818 15.43 32.12 23.71
CA ALA A 818 14.42 32.56 22.77
C ALA A 818 15.04 32.97 21.43
N LEU A 819 14.36 32.63 20.35
CA LEU A 819 14.76 32.97 18.97
C LEU A 819 13.89 34.08 18.42
N GLN A 820 14.46 34.89 17.54
CA GLN A 820 13.75 35.95 16.83
C GLN A 820 14.08 35.90 15.33
N VAL A 821 13.10 36.27 14.50
CA VAL A 821 13.33 36.49 13.07
C VAL A 821 14.35 37.62 12.90
N GLY A 822 15.38 37.38 12.08
CA GLY A 822 16.52 38.28 11.88
C GLY A 822 17.74 37.97 12.74
N ASP A 823 17.68 37.00 13.66
CA ASP A 823 18.86 36.61 14.44
C ASP A 823 20.00 36.14 13.52
N ALA A 824 21.22 36.62 13.81
CA ALA A 824 22.42 36.23 13.08
C ALA A 824 22.75 34.75 13.33
N VAL A 825 23.18 34.07 12.27
CA VAL A 825 23.45 32.64 12.25
C VAL A 825 24.91 32.40 11.94
N THR A 826 25.59 31.64 12.79
CA THR A 826 26.97 31.19 12.58
C THR A 826 27.04 29.67 12.69
N VAL A 827 27.80 29.04 11.81
CA VAL A 827 27.88 27.58 11.70
C VAL A 827 29.29 27.10 12.02
N GLU A 828 29.37 25.99 12.74
CA GLU A 828 30.61 25.25 13.00
C GLU A 828 30.55 23.96 12.19
N ALA A 829 31.47 23.81 11.23
CA ALA A 829 31.58 22.61 10.42
C ALA A 829 32.20 21.46 11.25
N TRP A 830 31.95 20.21 10.85
CA TRP A 830 32.75 19.08 11.35
C TRP A 830 34.23 19.37 11.03
N LEU A 831 35.09 19.41 12.05
CA LEU A 831 36.53 19.51 11.83
C LEU A 831 36.96 18.36 10.90
N SER A 832 37.48 18.73 9.73
CA SER A 832 38.01 17.85 8.69
C SER A 832 39.24 17.09 9.12
#